data_AF-A0A5N8YVR8-F1
#
_entry.id   AF-A0A5N8YVR8-F1
#
_cell.length_a   1.000
_cell.length_b   1.000
_cell.length_c   1.000
_cell.angle_alpha   90.00
_cell.angle_beta   90.00
_cell.angle_gamma   90.00
#
_symmetry.space_group_name_H-M   'P 1'
#
loop_
_entity.id
_entity.type
_entity.pdbx_description
1 polymer ?
#
loop_
_entity_poly.entity_id
_entity_poly.type
_entity_poly.pdbx_seq_one_letter_code
_entity_poly.pdbx_strand_id
1 'polypeptide(L)'
;MDRSKLLQLITECFSESNALDIATQITRFYRSPGASGYHRTTDFVADLLRDAGMDEVWVERFPLDGETKFLNQAMPLAWEPLSAELRLGTSSGKLLVSYEDAPSCLPWWTPSTPQGGIALSLIDVGTGESPDDYKGKDVRDKAVLIRGTTRPTGFSHAATLAMEQGASGIITDYLLYQTEQLRTRQSVPDAVQLLRMPGIHNSAWAIVVDLTSADFLATQLSGGPTTIWADIQAKTFSGEAQNLLADITGTKKNGQILQFVSHATAGTKPGANCASGPALMIEMGRTIMSLINRKLLPRPERTIRFLVNVEGHGSKNYIANHRQELERTIGVIAVDSVGHDQSKSKSSLIYYHSPSSTPTFLNDYFCNLISATPKETRWVFHSEPSIPLVNFIDLPYTPWSDNRYFPSFGIPSPLLMSWPDLYFHTQLLTADNLDPAVFKRCGTVTTLAALELADAGSQQVVSIMRDISNRSQFRLSTIANQEHQTHRTPHIRRRMHLLAKTDQQAVHSALSLIPDENRTSELNGISEQIQVEIASRLKQTLEWVDGMDEESGYKPGQVVPSRMIERDPPGLAGTTYWDLYRISEEMHTRDSRMIYDSLRIIADEIWNFVDGQRTINEIAWEIGAEFDFDLEPRHVLELIKGLEDQGFVRLN
;
A
#
# COMPACT_ATOMS: atom_id res chain seq x y z
N MET A 1 8.45 10.03 -29.49
CA MET A 1 7.43 9.50 -30.44
C MET A 1 6.09 10.23 -30.28
N ASP A 2 5.17 10.12 -31.25
CA ASP A 2 3.80 10.63 -31.11
C ASP A 2 2.95 9.73 -30.20
N ARG A 3 2.27 10.31 -29.20
CA ARG A 3 1.46 9.61 -28.20
C ARG A 3 0.31 8.83 -28.83
N SER A 4 -0.35 9.38 -29.85
CA SER A 4 -1.48 8.72 -30.51
C SER A 4 -1.06 7.38 -31.14
N LYS A 5 0.08 7.40 -31.84
CA LYS A 5 0.69 6.18 -32.39
C LYS A 5 1.08 5.17 -31.31
N LEU A 6 1.67 5.61 -30.18
CA LEU A 6 2.01 4.72 -29.07
C LEU A 6 0.75 4.04 -28.51
N LEU A 7 -0.31 4.81 -28.27
CA LEU A 7 -1.58 4.30 -27.77
C LEU A 7 -2.19 3.26 -28.69
N GLN A 8 -2.19 3.50 -30.00
CA GLN A 8 -2.68 2.53 -30.98
C GLN A 8 -1.89 1.21 -30.88
N LEU A 9 -0.56 1.29 -30.92
CA LEU A 9 0.31 0.12 -30.86
C LEU A 9 0.14 -0.68 -29.55
N ILE A 10 0.03 0.01 -28.42
CA ILE A 10 -0.21 -0.62 -27.11
C ILE A 10 -1.57 -1.29 -27.11
N THR A 11 -2.63 -0.59 -27.52
CA THR A 11 -4.01 -1.11 -27.47
C THR A 11 -4.20 -2.33 -28.39
N GLU A 12 -3.51 -2.38 -29.52
CA GLU A 12 -3.55 -3.52 -30.44
C GLU A 12 -2.71 -4.72 -29.94
N CYS A 13 -1.69 -4.48 -29.10
CA CYS A 13 -0.74 -5.52 -28.69
C CYS A 13 -0.97 -6.04 -27.26
N PHE A 14 -1.44 -5.20 -26.35
CA PHE A 14 -1.74 -5.55 -24.96
C PHE A 14 -2.95 -6.48 -24.90
N SER A 15 -2.85 -7.54 -24.08
CA SER A 15 -3.88 -8.57 -23.90
C SER A 15 -4.34 -8.62 -22.45
N GLU A 16 -5.48 -8.00 -22.18
CA GLU A 16 -6.12 -8.05 -20.87
C GLU A 16 -6.52 -9.46 -20.43
N SER A 17 -6.88 -10.33 -21.38
CA SER A 17 -7.19 -11.74 -21.11
C SER A 17 -5.96 -12.50 -20.66
N ASN A 18 -4.79 -12.24 -21.25
CA ASN A 18 -3.54 -12.88 -20.83
C ASN A 18 -3.16 -12.46 -19.40
N ALA A 19 -3.30 -11.17 -19.06
CA ALA A 19 -3.08 -10.71 -17.69
C ALA A 19 -4.02 -11.40 -16.68
N LEU A 20 -5.32 -11.54 -17.03
CA LEU A 20 -6.26 -12.28 -16.19
C LEU A 20 -5.87 -13.75 -16.03
N ASP A 21 -5.49 -14.43 -17.11
CA ASP A 21 -5.10 -15.84 -17.11
C ASP A 21 -3.85 -16.08 -16.26
N ILE A 22 -2.86 -15.17 -16.34
CA ILE A 22 -1.64 -15.21 -15.52
C ILE A 22 -2.00 -15.04 -14.04
N ALA A 23 -2.79 -14.01 -13.69
CA ALA A 23 -3.24 -13.79 -12.32
C ALA A 23 -3.99 -15.02 -11.78
N THR A 24 -4.84 -15.61 -12.61
CA THR A 24 -5.60 -16.83 -12.28
C THR A 24 -4.68 -18.01 -11.98
N GLN A 25 -3.59 -18.19 -12.72
CA GLN A 25 -2.61 -19.24 -12.42
C GLN A 25 -1.87 -18.98 -11.09
N ILE A 26 -1.48 -17.73 -10.84
CA ILE A 26 -0.80 -17.32 -9.61
C ILE A 26 -1.68 -17.61 -8.38
N THR A 27 -2.99 -17.40 -8.46
CA THR A 27 -3.93 -17.63 -7.33
C THR A 27 -3.98 -19.08 -6.82
N ARG A 28 -3.42 -20.05 -7.54
CA ARG A 28 -3.36 -21.46 -7.11
C ARG A 28 -2.37 -21.69 -5.97
N PHE A 29 -1.44 -20.77 -5.76
CA PHE A 29 -0.39 -20.89 -4.77
C PHE A 29 -0.72 -20.12 -3.50
N TYR A 30 -0.37 -20.69 -2.34
CA TYR A 30 -0.27 -19.96 -1.07
C TYR A 30 1.13 -19.34 -0.97
N ARG A 31 1.22 -18.02 -0.79
CA ARG A 31 2.45 -17.25 -1.09
C ARG A 31 2.93 -16.41 0.10
N SER A 32 2.93 -16.96 1.33
CA SER A 32 3.58 -16.30 2.47
C SER A 32 5.10 -16.21 2.28
N PRO A 33 5.78 -15.27 2.97
CA PRO A 33 7.23 -15.12 2.88
C PRO A 33 7.98 -16.43 3.13
N GLY A 34 8.81 -16.82 2.16
CA GLY A 34 9.63 -18.04 2.19
C GLY A 34 8.86 -19.36 2.04
N ALA A 35 7.56 -19.33 1.76
CA ALA A 35 6.79 -20.55 1.49
C ALA A 35 7.05 -21.11 0.09
N SER A 36 6.86 -22.42 -0.09
CA SER A 36 7.07 -23.09 -1.38
C SER A 36 6.23 -22.50 -2.52
N GLY A 37 4.98 -22.11 -2.26
CA GLY A 37 4.11 -21.51 -3.27
C GLY A 37 4.57 -20.12 -3.72
N TYR A 38 5.23 -19.36 -2.84
CA TYR A 38 5.85 -18.10 -3.20
C TYR A 38 7.06 -18.30 -4.13
N HIS A 39 7.94 -19.27 -3.82
CA HIS A 39 9.07 -19.60 -4.70
C HIS A 39 8.61 -20.08 -6.08
N ARG A 40 7.61 -20.98 -6.13
CA ARG A 40 7.02 -21.44 -7.39
C ARG A 40 6.41 -20.32 -8.21
N THR A 41 5.77 -19.35 -7.55
CA THR A 41 5.22 -18.16 -8.23
C THR A 41 6.34 -17.32 -8.82
N THR A 42 7.43 -17.12 -8.07
CA THR A 42 8.60 -16.38 -8.55
C THR A 42 9.21 -17.05 -9.78
N ASP A 43 9.38 -18.37 -9.77
CA ASP A 43 9.90 -19.13 -10.92
C ASP A 43 8.96 -19.01 -12.13
N PHE A 44 7.64 -19.17 -11.92
CA PHE A 44 6.62 -19.01 -12.96
C PHE A 44 6.64 -17.62 -13.61
N VAL A 45 6.73 -16.56 -12.80
CA VAL A 45 6.81 -15.18 -13.29
C VAL A 45 8.13 -14.96 -14.04
N ALA A 46 9.24 -15.49 -13.55
CA ALA A 46 10.54 -15.39 -14.21
C ALA A 46 10.53 -16.04 -15.61
N ASP A 47 9.92 -17.22 -15.73
CA ASP A 47 9.81 -17.92 -17.01
C ASP A 47 8.97 -17.13 -18.01
N LEU A 48 7.83 -16.57 -17.59
CA LEU A 48 7.01 -15.72 -18.46
C LEU A 48 7.72 -14.44 -18.91
N LEU A 49 8.54 -13.83 -18.04
CA LEU A 49 9.34 -12.66 -18.41
C LEU A 49 10.45 -13.03 -19.40
N ARG A 50 11.08 -14.20 -19.26
CA ARG A 50 12.06 -14.71 -20.24
C ARG A 50 11.39 -15.01 -21.57
N ASP A 51 10.23 -15.66 -21.56
CA ASP A 51 9.45 -15.98 -22.76
C ASP A 51 8.92 -14.72 -23.48
N ALA A 52 8.63 -13.66 -22.72
CA ALA A 52 8.33 -12.33 -23.24
C ALA A 52 9.53 -11.68 -23.95
N GLY A 53 10.75 -12.23 -23.77
CA GLY A 53 11.97 -11.77 -24.41
C GLY A 53 12.62 -10.59 -23.71
N MET A 54 12.43 -10.43 -22.39
CA MET A 54 13.15 -9.43 -21.59
C MET A 54 14.67 -9.60 -21.75
N ASP A 55 15.42 -8.49 -21.72
CA ASP A 55 16.86 -8.51 -21.97
C ASP A 55 17.64 -9.17 -20.85
N GLU A 56 17.24 -8.89 -19.61
CA GLU A 56 17.80 -9.48 -18.40
C GLU A 56 16.65 -9.95 -17.50
N VAL A 57 16.77 -11.15 -16.94
CA VAL A 57 15.85 -11.69 -15.92
C VAL A 57 16.68 -12.46 -14.90
N TRP A 58 16.72 -11.97 -13.65
CA TRP A 58 17.51 -12.58 -12.59
C TRP A 58 16.79 -12.58 -11.25
N VAL A 59 17.23 -13.47 -10.37
CA VAL A 59 16.67 -13.63 -9.02
C VAL A 59 17.76 -13.41 -7.99
N GLU A 60 17.50 -12.50 -7.06
CA GLU A 60 18.33 -12.23 -5.90
C GLU A 60 17.70 -12.90 -4.68
N ARG A 61 18.47 -13.75 -4.01
CA ARG A 61 18.02 -14.46 -2.81
C ARG A 61 18.56 -13.78 -1.56
N PHE A 62 17.74 -13.66 -0.53
CA PHE A 62 18.16 -13.11 0.76
C PHE A 62 17.52 -13.84 1.95
N PRO A 63 18.18 -13.85 3.14
CA PRO A 63 17.72 -14.65 4.27
C PRO A 63 16.40 -14.17 4.89
N LEU A 64 15.58 -15.14 5.32
CA LEU A 64 14.44 -15.00 6.23
C LEU A 64 14.74 -15.82 7.49
N ASP A 65 15.68 -15.35 8.30
CA ASP A 65 16.36 -16.10 9.38
C ASP A 65 16.10 -15.55 10.79
N GLY A 66 15.39 -14.42 10.93
CA GLY A 66 15.18 -13.77 12.23
C GLY A 66 16.36 -12.90 12.70
N GLU A 67 17.48 -12.89 11.97
CA GLU A 67 18.76 -12.31 12.41
C GLU A 67 19.30 -11.26 11.43
N THR A 68 19.32 -11.59 10.14
CA THR A 68 19.81 -10.72 9.06
C THR A 68 19.03 -9.41 9.04
N LYS A 69 19.74 -8.28 8.96
CA LYS A 69 19.12 -6.95 8.97
C LYS A 69 19.28 -6.22 7.65
N PHE A 70 18.18 -5.66 7.16
CA PHE A 70 18.18 -4.63 6.14
C PHE A 70 17.53 -3.37 6.72
N LEU A 71 18.15 -2.21 6.49
CA LEU A 71 17.64 -0.93 6.98
C LEU A 71 17.30 -0.97 8.50
N ASN A 72 18.26 -1.48 9.27
CA ASN A 72 18.20 -1.67 10.73
C ASN A 72 17.04 -2.55 11.25
N GLN A 73 16.41 -3.37 10.40
CA GLN A 73 15.33 -4.29 10.79
C GLN A 73 15.68 -5.73 10.48
N ALA A 74 15.47 -6.60 11.46
CA ALA A 74 15.61 -8.04 11.27
C ALA A 74 14.56 -8.56 10.28
N MET A 75 14.99 -9.41 9.35
CA MET A 75 14.08 -10.17 8.49
C MET A 75 13.33 -11.20 9.33
N PRO A 76 12.04 -11.46 9.04
CA PRO A 76 11.28 -12.46 9.79
C PRO A 76 11.75 -13.87 9.43
N LEU A 77 11.30 -14.87 10.21
CA LEU A 77 11.40 -16.27 9.81
C LEU A 77 10.39 -16.59 8.71
N ALA A 78 10.77 -17.48 7.79
CA ALA A 78 9.86 -18.06 6.81
C ALA A 78 8.76 -18.87 7.51
N TRP A 79 7.58 -18.93 6.88
CA TRP A 79 6.43 -19.63 7.44
C TRP A 79 5.59 -20.33 6.37
N GLU A 80 5.32 -21.62 6.58
CA GLU A 80 4.58 -22.49 5.67
C GLU A 80 3.42 -23.19 6.40
N PRO A 81 2.15 -22.86 6.08
CA PRO A 81 1.01 -23.62 6.55
C PRO A 81 0.83 -24.91 5.74
N LEU A 82 0.41 -25.98 6.42
CA LEU A 82 0.24 -27.31 5.81
C LEU A 82 -1.20 -27.79 5.90
N SER A 83 -1.81 -27.72 7.08
CA SER A 83 -3.21 -28.10 7.31
C SER A 83 -3.76 -27.44 8.56
N ALA A 84 -5.09 -27.28 8.61
CA ALA A 84 -5.79 -26.89 9.81
C ALA A 84 -7.22 -27.42 9.81
N GLU A 85 -7.70 -27.84 10.96
CA GLU A 85 -9.12 -28.06 11.24
C GLU A 85 -9.49 -27.52 12.61
N LEU A 86 -10.65 -26.88 12.70
CA LEU A 86 -11.31 -26.55 13.96
C LEU A 86 -12.67 -27.23 14.02
N ARG A 87 -12.91 -27.99 15.09
CA ARG A 87 -14.15 -28.73 15.31
C ARG A 87 -14.73 -28.44 16.69
N LEU A 88 -16.05 -28.50 16.80
CA LEU A 88 -16.73 -28.51 18.10
C LEU A 88 -16.60 -29.90 18.74
N GLY A 89 -16.15 -29.96 19.99
CA GLY A 89 -16.04 -31.19 20.78
C GLY A 89 -14.72 -31.92 20.54
N THR A 90 -14.77 -33.01 19.78
CA THR A 90 -13.63 -33.92 19.52
C THR A 90 -13.24 -33.91 18.04
N SER A 91 -12.23 -34.71 17.66
CA SER A 91 -11.82 -34.91 16.27
C SER A 91 -12.94 -35.43 15.35
N SER A 92 -13.97 -36.09 15.88
CA SER A 92 -15.17 -36.52 15.13
C SER A 92 -16.32 -35.51 15.19
N GLY A 93 -16.06 -34.32 15.73
CA GLY A 93 -17.04 -33.27 15.94
C GLY A 93 -17.44 -32.51 14.68
N LYS A 94 -18.38 -31.56 14.86
CA LYS A 94 -18.83 -30.67 13.78
C LYS A 94 -17.66 -29.79 13.34
N LEU A 95 -17.33 -29.84 12.05
CA LEU A 95 -16.34 -28.95 11.43
C LEU A 95 -16.86 -27.51 11.40
N LEU A 96 -15.99 -26.58 11.81
CA LEU A 96 -16.25 -25.14 11.80
C LEU A 96 -15.46 -24.44 10.70
N VAL A 97 -14.18 -24.79 10.55
CA VAL A 97 -13.33 -24.31 9.45
C VAL A 97 -12.21 -25.31 9.17
N SER A 98 -11.77 -25.37 7.90
CA SER A 98 -10.59 -26.12 7.48
C SER A 98 -9.66 -25.24 6.63
N TYR A 99 -8.36 -25.56 6.63
CA TYR A 99 -7.39 -24.91 5.75
C TYR A 99 -7.69 -25.15 4.26
N GLU A 100 -8.28 -26.30 3.92
CA GLU A 100 -8.60 -26.62 2.52
C GLU A 100 -9.72 -25.70 1.98
N ASP A 101 -10.73 -25.42 2.79
CA ASP A 101 -11.87 -24.56 2.41
C ASP A 101 -11.54 -23.07 2.56
N ALA A 102 -10.82 -22.70 3.63
CA ALA A 102 -10.47 -21.32 3.92
C ALA A 102 -8.99 -21.20 4.36
N PRO A 103 -8.04 -21.15 3.42
CA PRO A 103 -6.61 -21.04 3.72
C PRO A 103 -6.23 -19.79 4.55
N SER A 104 -7.07 -18.76 4.53
CA SER A 104 -6.94 -17.55 5.35
C SER A 104 -7.26 -17.77 6.83
N CYS A 105 -7.76 -18.94 7.23
CA CYS A 105 -8.09 -19.24 8.64
C CYS A 105 -6.88 -19.30 9.57
N LEU A 106 -5.67 -19.38 9.05
CA LEU A 106 -4.45 -19.39 9.85
C LEU A 106 -3.79 -18.01 9.86
N PRO A 107 -3.75 -17.31 11.01
CA PRO A 107 -2.92 -16.14 11.15
C PRO A 107 -1.45 -16.50 10.91
N TRP A 108 -0.72 -15.66 10.18
CA TRP A 108 0.72 -15.90 9.96
C TRP A 108 1.48 -16.08 11.27
N TRP A 109 2.39 -17.05 11.28
CA TRP A 109 3.19 -17.48 12.44
C TRP A 109 2.38 -18.04 13.61
N THR A 110 1.14 -18.47 13.37
CA THR A 110 0.44 -19.35 14.33
C THR A 110 1.22 -20.67 14.48
N PRO A 111 1.53 -21.13 15.71
CA PRO A 111 2.23 -22.38 15.95
C PRO A 111 1.35 -23.61 15.64
N SER A 112 2.00 -24.75 15.44
CA SER A 112 1.31 -26.04 15.31
C SER A 112 0.72 -26.49 16.64
N THR A 113 -0.37 -27.26 16.58
CA THR A 113 -0.82 -28.08 17.71
C THR A 113 0.02 -29.36 17.81
N PRO A 114 -0.03 -30.11 18.93
CA PRO A 114 0.51 -31.46 18.99
C PRO A 114 -0.03 -32.35 17.87
N GLN A 115 0.74 -33.39 17.51
CA GLN A 115 0.33 -34.37 16.50
C GLN A 115 -1.01 -35.02 16.90
N GLY A 116 -1.99 -35.02 15.98
CA GLY A 116 -3.35 -35.52 16.23
C GLY A 116 -4.30 -34.50 16.85
N GLY A 117 -3.87 -33.23 16.92
CA GLY A 117 -4.65 -32.12 17.45
C GLY A 117 -4.77 -32.10 18.97
N ILE A 118 -5.44 -31.08 19.48
CA ILE A 118 -5.65 -30.85 20.92
C ILE A 118 -7.11 -30.49 21.17
N ALA A 119 -7.70 -31.08 22.22
CA ALA A 119 -9.01 -30.70 22.72
C ALA A 119 -8.85 -29.75 23.91
N LEU A 120 -9.46 -28.56 23.84
CA LEU A 120 -9.41 -27.55 24.89
C LEU A 120 -10.82 -27.09 25.25
N SER A 121 -11.05 -26.79 26.54
CA SER A 121 -12.22 -26.01 26.94
C SER A 121 -12.16 -24.64 26.29
N LEU A 122 -13.31 -24.14 25.82
CA LEU A 122 -13.46 -22.83 25.21
C LEU A 122 -14.06 -21.86 26.22
N ILE A 123 -13.53 -20.63 26.28
CA ILE A 123 -14.01 -19.56 27.14
C ILE A 123 -14.34 -18.33 26.29
N ASP A 124 -15.53 -17.76 26.46
CA ASP A 124 -15.90 -16.49 25.84
C ASP A 124 -15.21 -15.33 26.59
N VAL A 125 -14.41 -14.52 25.89
CA VAL A 125 -13.76 -13.31 26.44
C VAL A 125 -14.28 -12.03 25.80
N GLY A 126 -15.45 -12.07 25.15
CA GLY A 126 -16.00 -10.90 24.45
C GLY A 126 -14.98 -10.39 23.43
N THR A 127 -14.62 -9.11 23.50
CA THR A 127 -13.63 -8.52 22.60
C THR A 127 -12.19 -8.90 22.94
N GLY A 128 -11.93 -9.36 24.16
CA GLY A 128 -10.59 -9.72 24.63
C GLY A 128 -9.59 -8.56 24.69
N GLU A 129 -10.03 -7.32 24.48
CA GLU A 129 -9.17 -6.13 24.40
C GLU A 129 -8.94 -5.48 25.78
N SER A 130 -9.77 -5.77 26.78
CA SER A 130 -9.65 -5.23 28.14
C SER A 130 -9.29 -6.32 29.15
N PRO A 131 -8.45 -6.05 30.17
CA PRO A 131 -8.24 -6.97 31.28
C PRO A 131 -9.55 -7.38 31.99
N ASP A 132 -10.56 -6.52 32.00
CA ASP A 132 -11.87 -6.81 32.58
C ASP A 132 -12.61 -7.92 31.83
N ASP A 133 -12.33 -8.12 30.53
CA ASP A 133 -12.92 -9.21 29.74
C ASP A 133 -12.55 -10.60 30.26
N TYR A 134 -11.46 -10.70 31.03
CA TYR A 134 -10.92 -11.93 31.62
C TYR A 134 -11.26 -12.09 33.11
N LYS A 135 -11.85 -11.06 33.74
CA LYS A 135 -12.10 -11.05 35.19
C LYS A 135 -13.08 -12.15 35.58
N GLY A 136 -12.66 -12.99 36.53
CA GLY A 136 -13.47 -14.12 37.02
C GLY A 136 -13.54 -15.31 36.05
N LYS A 137 -12.77 -15.30 34.96
CA LYS A 137 -12.69 -16.39 33.99
C LYS A 137 -11.35 -17.11 34.15
N ASP A 138 -11.39 -18.44 34.20
CA ASP A 138 -10.19 -19.26 34.20
C ASP A 138 -9.83 -19.61 32.74
N VAL A 139 -8.88 -18.89 32.17
CA VAL A 139 -8.45 -19.01 30.76
C VAL A 139 -7.10 -19.73 30.59
N ARG A 140 -6.37 -19.98 31.69
CA ARG A 140 -5.06 -20.62 31.63
C ARG A 140 -5.17 -22.02 31.02
N ASP A 141 -4.30 -22.32 30.07
CA ASP A 141 -4.22 -23.59 29.34
C ASP A 141 -5.48 -23.93 28.51
N LYS A 142 -6.36 -22.95 28.24
CA LYS A 142 -7.62 -23.12 27.51
C LYS A 142 -7.62 -22.34 26.19
N ALA A 143 -8.64 -22.61 25.37
CA ALA A 143 -8.91 -21.79 24.20
C ALA A 143 -9.84 -20.63 24.57
N VAL A 144 -9.66 -19.46 23.94
CA VAL A 144 -10.55 -18.30 24.09
C VAL A 144 -11.24 -17.98 22.78
N LEU A 145 -12.51 -17.59 22.85
CA LEU A 145 -13.25 -16.99 21.74
C LEU A 145 -13.16 -15.47 21.89
N ILE A 146 -12.45 -14.83 20.95
CA ILE A 146 -12.32 -13.38 20.82
C ILE A 146 -13.25 -12.93 19.70
N ARG A 147 -14.31 -12.21 20.06
CA ARG A 147 -15.30 -11.65 19.13
C ARG A 147 -14.71 -10.44 18.42
N GLY A 148 -14.91 -10.38 17.10
CA GLY A 148 -14.42 -9.32 16.24
C GLY A 148 -14.92 -7.93 16.64
N THR A 149 -14.08 -6.92 16.43
CA THR A 149 -14.42 -5.50 16.68
C THR A 149 -14.15 -4.67 15.44
N THR A 150 -14.68 -3.45 15.41
CA THR A 150 -14.41 -2.48 14.34
C THR A 150 -13.13 -1.68 14.58
N ARG A 151 -12.51 -1.78 15.76
CA ARG A 151 -11.30 -1.04 16.12
C ARG A 151 -10.10 -1.64 15.41
N PRO A 152 -9.37 -0.91 14.54
CA PRO A 152 -8.20 -1.45 13.85
C PRO A 152 -7.13 -1.91 14.83
N THR A 153 -6.35 -2.92 14.46
CA THR A 153 -5.33 -3.60 15.30
C THR A 153 -5.87 -4.32 16.56
N GLY A 154 -7.19 -4.29 16.80
CA GLY A 154 -7.82 -4.93 17.97
C GLY A 154 -7.49 -6.42 18.13
N PHE A 155 -7.41 -7.20 17.04
CA PHE A 155 -6.98 -8.59 17.12
C PHE A 155 -5.56 -8.74 17.69
N SER A 156 -4.60 -7.95 17.22
CA SER A 156 -3.21 -8.07 17.68
C SER A 156 -3.11 -7.73 19.17
N HIS A 157 -3.80 -6.69 19.62
CA HIS A 157 -3.87 -6.31 21.03
C HIS A 157 -4.55 -7.39 21.88
N ALA A 158 -5.73 -7.87 21.46
CA ALA A 158 -6.48 -8.89 22.17
C ALA A 158 -5.73 -10.24 22.23
N ALA A 159 -5.05 -10.63 21.16
CA ALA A 159 -4.25 -11.85 21.10
C ALA A 159 -3.05 -11.78 22.06
N THR A 160 -2.34 -10.64 22.13
CA THR A 160 -1.27 -10.41 23.11
C THR A 160 -1.81 -10.56 24.53
N LEU A 161 -2.93 -9.89 24.85
CA LEU A 161 -3.52 -9.97 26.19
C LEU A 161 -3.98 -11.39 26.53
N ALA A 162 -4.61 -12.11 25.60
CA ALA A 162 -5.01 -13.51 25.82
C ALA A 162 -3.81 -14.41 26.16
N MET A 163 -2.69 -14.24 25.44
CA MET A 163 -1.45 -14.97 25.70
C MET A 163 -0.86 -14.62 27.08
N GLU A 164 -0.87 -13.35 27.48
CA GLU A 164 -0.43 -12.90 28.81
C GLU A 164 -1.29 -13.49 29.94
N GLN A 165 -2.59 -13.68 29.72
CA GLN A 165 -3.49 -14.36 30.65
C GLN A 165 -3.31 -15.89 30.68
N GLY A 166 -2.50 -16.44 29.76
CA GLY A 166 -2.15 -17.86 29.72
C GLY A 166 -3.06 -18.72 28.84
N ALA A 167 -3.82 -18.13 27.91
CA ALA A 167 -4.55 -18.89 26.91
C ALA A 167 -3.60 -19.69 26.00
N SER A 168 -4.00 -20.90 25.62
CA SER A 168 -3.24 -21.79 24.72
C SER A 168 -3.79 -21.80 23.29
N GLY A 169 -5.02 -21.32 23.09
CA GLY A 169 -5.67 -21.25 21.78
C GLY A 169 -6.54 -20.02 21.64
N ILE A 170 -6.61 -19.45 20.45
CA ILE A 170 -7.41 -18.25 20.14
C ILE A 170 -8.30 -18.58 18.93
N ILE A 171 -9.60 -18.32 19.06
CA ILE A 171 -10.57 -18.39 17.96
C ILE A 171 -11.17 -17.01 17.79
N THR A 172 -11.24 -16.51 16.55
CA THR A 172 -11.81 -15.17 16.29
C THR A 172 -12.51 -15.07 14.94
N ASP A 173 -13.49 -14.18 14.83
CA ASP A 173 -14.13 -13.77 13.56
C ASP A 173 -13.70 -12.37 13.08
N TYR A 174 -12.64 -11.82 13.69
CA TYR A 174 -12.17 -10.47 13.44
C TYR A 174 -11.97 -10.17 11.94
N LEU A 175 -12.52 -9.03 11.49
CA LEU A 175 -12.45 -8.56 10.11
C LEU A 175 -11.62 -7.27 10.07
N LEU A 176 -10.54 -7.25 9.29
CA LEU A 176 -9.71 -6.03 9.10
C LEU A 176 -10.49 -4.96 8.34
N TYR A 177 -10.03 -3.70 8.28
CA TYR A 177 -10.51 -2.65 7.38
C TYR A 177 -12.03 -2.64 7.13
N GLN A 178 -12.80 -2.61 8.23
CA GLN A 178 -14.24 -2.49 8.12
C GLN A 178 -14.60 -1.06 7.73
N THR A 179 -15.54 -0.95 6.79
CA THR A 179 -16.13 0.31 6.33
C THR A 179 -17.64 0.19 6.49
N GLU A 180 -18.22 1.01 7.36
CA GLU A 180 -19.62 0.87 7.83
C GLU A 180 -20.63 0.71 6.68
N GLN A 181 -20.42 1.41 5.57
CA GLN A 181 -21.35 1.42 4.43
C GLN A 181 -21.10 0.32 3.38
N LEU A 182 -19.93 -0.33 3.39
CA LEU A 182 -19.52 -1.24 2.32
C LEU A 182 -19.13 -2.62 2.88
N ARG A 183 -18.19 -2.64 3.82
CA ARG A 183 -17.55 -3.87 4.31
C ARG A 183 -17.63 -3.96 5.82
N THR A 184 -18.58 -4.72 6.33
CA THR A 184 -18.74 -5.00 7.77
C THR A 184 -18.75 -6.50 7.98
N ARG A 185 -18.59 -6.93 9.23
CA ARG A 185 -18.67 -8.35 9.56
C ARG A 185 -19.99 -8.99 9.09
N GLN A 186 -21.07 -8.20 9.07
CA GLN A 186 -22.42 -8.59 8.65
C GLN A 186 -22.61 -8.53 7.13
N SER A 187 -21.92 -7.66 6.40
CA SER A 187 -22.06 -7.59 4.93
C SER A 187 -21.31 -8.72 4.22
N VAL A 188 -20.30 -9.30 4.85
CA VAL A 188 -19.53 -10.44 4.32
C VAL A 188 -19.43 -11.57 5.35
N PRO A 189 -20.56 -12.14 5.85
CA PRO A 189 -20.55 -13.02 7.03
C PRO A 189 -19.68 -14.27 6.87
N ASP A 190 -19.55 -14.78 5.65
CA ASP A 190 -18.81 -16.01 5.33
C ASP A 190 -17.30 -15.79 5.16
N ALA A 191 -16.82 -14.54 5.21
CA ALA A 191 -15.43 -14.23 4.91
C ALA A 191 -14.52 -14.54 6.11
N VAL A 192 -13.56 -15.44 5.90
CA VAL A 192 -12.52 -15.80 6.88
C VAL A 192 -11.31 -14.91 6.61
N GLN A 193 -11.02 -14.01 7.55
CA GLN A 193 -10.01 -12.98 7.39
C GLN A 193 -8.61 -13.54 7.65
N LEU A 194 -7.69 -13.35 6.71
CA LEU A 194 -6.26 -13.51 6.98
C LEU A 194 -5.84 -12.47 8.00
N LEU A 195 -5.22 -12.94 9.08
CA LEU A 195 -4.61 -12.12 10.13
C LEU A 195 -3.11 -12.44 10.27
N ARG A 196 -2.42 -11.70 11.12
CA ARG A 196 -1.02 -11.97 11.48
C ARG A 196 -0.94 -12.05 13.01
N MET A 197 -0.21 -13.02 13.54
CA MET A 197 0.07 -13.07 14.98
C MET A 197 0.88 -11.84 15.42
N PRO A 198 0.78 -11.41 16.69
CA PRO A 198 1.53 -10.25 17.19
C PRO A 198 3.05 -10.41 17.12
N GLY A 199 3.54 -11.66 17.20
CA GLY A 199 4.95 -12.00 17.05
C GLY A 199 5.17 -13.24 16.18
N ILE A 200 6.43 -13.64 16.05
CA ILE A 200 6.84 -14.88 15.35
C ILE A 200 6.82 -16.08 16.32
N HIS A 201 7.16 -15.85 17.58
CA HIS A 201 7.11 -16.84 18.65
C HIS A 201 5.93 -16.54 19.57
N ASN A 202 4.84 -17.29 19.42
CA ASN A 202 3.60 -17.10 20.16
C ASN A 202 3.36 -18.29 21.09
N SER A 203 2.85 -18.04 22.30
CA SER A 203 2.51 -19.09 23.27
C SER A 203 1.18 -19.78 22.97
N ALA A 204 0.29 -19.14 22.20
CA ALA A 204 -0.98 -19.68 21.76
C ALA A 204 -1.01 -19.90 20.25
N TRP A 205 -1.73 -20.94 19.81
CA TRP A 205 -2.19 -21.05 18.43
C TRP A 205 -3.43 -20.20 18.21
N ALA A 206 -3.70 -19.81 16.96
CA ALA A 206 -4.89 -19.08 16.56
C ALA A 206 -5.53 -19.63 15.29
N ILE A 207 -6.87 -19.61 15.23
CA ILE A 207 -7.70 -19.90 14.06
C ILE A 207 -8.74 -18.79 13.89
N VAL A 208 -8.90 -18.31 12.65
CA VAL A 208 -9.97 -17.38 12.25
C VAL A 208 -11.13 -18.18 11.67
N VAL A 209 -12.34 -17.81 12.07
CA VAL A 209 -13.60 -18.40 11.58
C VAL A 209 -14.49 -17.34 10.95
N ASP A 210 -15.52 -17.77 10.23
CA ASP A 210 -16.56 -16.88 9.74
C ASP A 210 -17.51 -16.44 10.89
N LEU A 211 -18.37 -15.45 10.62
CA LEU A 211 -19.29 -14.90 11.61
C LEU A 211 -20.26 -15.99 12.12
N THR A 212 -20.79 -16.81 11.22
CA THR A 212 -21.74 -17.88 11.53
C THR A 212 -21.17 -18.89 12.52
N SER A 213 -19.90 -19.26 12.35
CA SER A 213 -19.19 -20.19 13.22
C SER A 213 -18.88 -19.57 14.58
N ALA A 214 -18.51 -18.29 14.62
CA ALA A 214 -18.31 -17.59 15.89
C ALA A 214 -19.63 -17.43 16.67
N ASP A 215 -20.75 -17.13 16.01
CA ASP A 215 -22.07 -17.05 16.63
C ASP A 215 -22.55 -18.41 17.13
N PHE A 216 -22.26 -19.46 16.35
CA PHE A 216 -22.53 -20.83 16.77
C PHE A 216 -21.74 -21.21 18.03
N LEU A 217 -20.45 -20.89 18.10
CA LEU A 217 -19.63 -21.10 19.29
C LEU A 217 -20.14 -20.33 20.51
N ALA A 218 -20.50 -19.05 20.34
CA ALA A 218 -21.08 -18.22 21.40
C ALA A 218 -22.40 -18.80 21.93
N THR A 219 -23.23 -19.34 21.03
CA THR A 219 -24.47 -20.03 21.40
C THR A 219 -24.20 -21.30 22.22
N GLN A 220 -23.20 -22.10 21.85
CA GLN A 220 -22.80 -23.29 22.63
C GLN A 220 -22.31 -22.92 24.03
N LEU A 221 -21.46 -21.88 24.12
CA LEU A 221 -20.93 -21.38 25.40
C LEU A 221 -22.03 -20.87 26.34
N SER A 222 -23.06 -20.23 25.79
CA SER A 222 -24.25 -19.80 26.54
C SER A 222 -25.08 -20.97 27.07
N GLY A 223 -25.02 -22.13 26.40
CA GLY A 223 -25.69 -23.37 26.81
C GLY A 223 -24.94 -24.19 27.86
N GLY A 224 -23.65 -23.92 28.08
CA GLY A 224 -22.83 -24.59 29.09
C GLY A 224 -21.36 -24.79 28.68
N PRO A 225 -20.59 -25.57 29.47
CA PRO A 225 -19.20 -25.84 29.18
C PRO A 225 -19.01 -26.40 27.78
N THR A 226 -18.20 -25.70 26.97
CA THR A 226 -17.93 -26.05 25.58
C THR A 226 -16.48 -26.47 25.41
N THR A 227 -16.26 -27.51 24.63
CA THR A 227 -14.92 -27.99 24.25
C THR A 227 -14.78 -27.87 22.74
N ILE A 228 -13.60 -27.51 22.27
CA ILE A 228 -13.22 -27.53 20.86
C ILE A 228 -12.06 -28.49 20.66
N TRP A 229 -11.88 -28.95 19.43
CA TRP A 229 -10.71 -29.66 18.98
C TRP A 229 -10.09 -28.91 17.81
N ALA A 230 -8.77 -28.67 17.88
CA ALA A 230 -8.01 -28.01 16.83
C ALA A 230 -6.81 -28.88 16.43
N ASP A 231 -6.57 -29.03 15.14
CA ASP A 231 -5.37 -29.65 14.59
C ASP A 231 -4.76 -28.72 13.55
N ILE A 232 -3.62 -28.12 13.88
CA ILE A 232 -2.91 -27.15 13.06
C ILE A 232 -1.51 -27.69 12.81
N GLN A 233 -1.14 -27.78 11.54
CA GLN A 233 0.21 -28.12 11.11
C GLN A 233 0.76 -26.96 10.27
N ALA A 234 1.80 -26.31 10.80
CA ALA A 234 2.50 -25.20 10.17
C ALA A 234 3.98 -25.19 10.61
N LYS A 235 4.85 -24.70 9.74
CA LYS A 235 6.30 -24.69 9.95
C LYS A 235 6.83 -23.26 9.93
N THR A 236 7.42 -22.83 11.04
CA THR A 236 8.29 -21.65 11.10
C THR A 236 9.74 -22.12 10.98
N PHE A 237 10.53 -21.53 10.07
CA PHE A 237 11.90 -21.98 9.82
C PHE A 237 12.79 -20.84 9.30
N SER A 238 14.10 -21.01 9.44
CA SER A 238 15.07 -20.16 8.74
C SER A 238 14.99 -20.49 7.25
N GLY A 239 14.54 -19.54 6.44
CA GLY A 239 14.35 -19.71 5.01
C GLY A 239 15.02 -18.59 4.21
N GLU A 240 14.54 -18.39 2.99
CA GLU A 240 14.99 -17.32 2.11
C GLU A 240 13.80 -16.69 1.37
N ALA A 241 13.97 -15.44 0.96
CA ALA A 241 13.09 -14.71 0.07
C ALA A 241 13.81 -14.44 -1.27
N GLN A 242 13.05 -14.00 -2.27
CA GLN A 242 13.51 -13.72 -3.62
C GLN A 242 13.04 -12.34 -4.11
N ASN A 243 13.96 -11.53 -4.61
CA ASN A 243 13.63 -10.43 -5.50
C ASN A 243 13.84 -10.94 -6.93
N LEU A 244 12.78 -10.96 -7.73
CA LEU A 244 12.87 -11.21 -9.17
C LEU A 244 12.92 -9.86 -9.89
N LEU A 245 13.96 -9.67 -10.68
CA LEU A 245 14.16 -8.48 -11.48
C LEU A 245 14.15 -8.85 -12.97
N ALA A 246 13.58 -7.95 -13.77
CA ALA A 246 13.66 -8.03 -15.21
C ALA A 246 13.80 -6.63 -15.82
N ASP A 247 14.71 -6.50 -16.78
CA ASP A 247 15.00 -5.22 -17.43
C ASP A 247 14.68 -5.27 -18.93
N ILE A 248 14.09 -4.19 -19.42
CA ILE A 248 14.19 -3.78 -20.82
C ILE A 248 15.30 -2.74 -20.87
N THR A 249 16.48 -3.14 -21.36
CA THR A 249 17.70 -2.34 -21.28
C THR A 249 17.61 -1.13 -22.20
N GLY A 250 17.81 0.05 -21.61
CA GLY A 250 17.86 1.31 -22.34
C GLY A 250 19.11 1.44 -23.21
N THR A 251 19.05 2.28 -24.24
CA THR A 251 20.19 2.52 -25.15
C THR A 251 21.31 3.34 -24.50
N LYS A 252 21.02 4.13 -23.46
CA LYS A 252 22.03 4.90 -22.73
C LYS A 252 22.66 4.03 -21.65
N LYS A 253 23.96 3.70 -21.81
CA LYS A 253 24.73 3.00 -20.79
C LYS A 253 24.75 3.80 -19.50
N ASN A 254 24.48 3.11 -18.38
CA ASN A 254 24.34 3.73 -17.05
C ASN A 254 23.27 4.84 -16.99
N GLY A 255 22.31 4.83 -17.93
CA GLY A 255 21.20 5.76 -17.94
C GLY A 255 20.26 5.58 -16.75
N GLN A 256 19.30 6.48 -16.66
CA GLN A 256 18.26 6.45 -15.64
C GLN A 256 17.40 5.18 -15.73
N ILE A 257 16.77 4.83 -14.61
CA ILE A 257 15.86 3.69 -14.48
C ILE A 257 14.45 4.21 -14.16
N LEU A 258 13.46 3.73 -14.91
CA LEU A 258 12.06 3.79 -14.51
C LEU A 258 11.66 2.41 -13.99
N GLN A 259 11.29 2.34 -12.71
CA GLN A 259 11.04 1.06 -12.05
C GLN A 259 9.55 0.88 -11.75
N PHE A 260 9.05 -0.33 -12.02
CA PHE A 260 7.77 -0.81 -11.54
C PHE A 260 8.01 -1.88 -10.48
N VAL A 261 7.25 -1.84 -9.38
CA VAL A 261 7.33 -2.83 -8.31
C VAL A 261 5.97 -3.43 -8.04
N SER A 262 5.94 -4.74 -7.83
CA SER A 262 4.82 -5.42 -7.22
C SER A 262 5.32 -6.54 -6.33
N HIS A 263 4.46 -7.08 -5.47
CA HIS A 263 4.75 -8.26 -4.70
C HIS A 263 3.98 -9.46 -5.23
N ALA A 264 4.66 -10.61 -5.30
CA ALA A 264 4.00 -11.89 -5.54
C ALA A 264 3.53 -12.55 -4.23
N THR A 265 3.92 -12.02 -3.07
CA THR A 265 3.48 -12.56 -1.79
C THR A 265 2.00 -12.29 -1.54
N ALA A 266 1.32 -13.30 -1.01
CA ALA A 266 -0.06 -13.27 -0.58
C ALA A 266 -0.19 -14.17 0.64
N GLY A 267 -0.80 -13.65 1.72
CA GLY A 267 -0.98 -14.45 2.93
C GLY A 267 -2.15 -15.42 2.90
N THR A 268 -2.77 -15.61 1.75
CA THR A 268 -3.80 -16.61 1.55
C THR A 268 -3.73 -17.10 0.10
N LYS A 269 -4.37 -18.24 -0.18
CA LYS A 269 -4.82 -18.60 -1.53
C LYS A 269 -6.36 -18.51 -1.50
N PRO A 270 -7.01 -17.86 -2.49
CA PRO A 270 -6.46 -17.50 -3.79
C PRO A 270 -5.60 -16.22 -3.83
N GLY A 271 -5.97 -15.19 -3.07
CA GLY A 271 -5.19 -13.94 -3.01
C GLY A 271 -5.04 -13.26 -4.37
N ALA A 272 -6.16 -13.05 -5.08
CA ALA A 272 -6.18 -12.50 -6.44
C ALA A 272 -5.65 -11.07 -6.54
N ASN A 273 -5.78 -10.29 -5.47
CA ASN A 273 -5.26 -8.93 -5.41
C ASN A 273 -3.74 -8.88 -5.54
N CYS A 274 -3.00 -9.71 -4.79
CA CYS A 274 -1.54 -9.78 -4.90
C CYS A 274 -1.08 -10.60 -6.13
N ALA A 275 -2.01 -11.21 -6.88
CA ALA A 275 -1.68 -11.91 -8.13
C ALA A 275 -1.69 -10.96 -9.34
N SER A 276 -2.47 -9.90 -9.29
CA SER A 276 -2.73 -9.04 -10.43
C SER A 276 -1.58 -8.08 -10.76
N GLY A 277 -0.85 -7.59 -9.76
CA GLY A 277 0.33 -6.75 -9.96
C GLY A 277 1.41 -7.43 -10.80
N PRO A 278 1.94 -8.61 -10.40
CA PRO A 278 2.87 -9.38 -11.20
C PRO A 278 2.33 -9.72 -12.60
N ALA A 279 1.05 -10.08 -12.71
CA ALA A 279 0.43 -10.39 -13.99
C ALA A 279 0.39 -9.19 -14.94
N LEU A 280 0.08 -8.00 -14.44
CA LEU A 280 0.11 -6.77 -15.22
C LEU A 280 1.53 -6.48 -15.71
N MET A 281 2.54 -6.58 -14.85
CA MET A 281 3.94 -6.30 -15.22
C MET A 281 4.48 -7.26 -16.28
N ILE A 282 4.12 -8.56 -16.22
CA ILE A 282 4.44 -9.52 -17.28
C ILE A 282 3.85 -9.05 -18.61
N GLU A 283 2.57 -8.68 -18.61
CA GLU A 283 1.87 -8.30 -19.83
C GLU A 283 2.35 -6.96 -20.40
N MET A 284 2.72 -5.99 -19.54
CA MET A 284 3.41 -4.76 -19.93
C MET A 284 4.74 -5.09 -20.62
N GLY A 285 5.56 -5.93 -19.99
CA GLY A 285 6.85 -6.37 -20.52
C GLY A 285 6.75 -7.04 -21.88
N ARG A 286 5.86 -8.04 -21.99
CA ARG A 286 5.55 -8.76 -23.23
C ARG A 286 5.09 -7.80 -24.33
N THR A 287 4.24 -6.83 -24.00
CA THR A 287 3.75 -5.83 -24.95
C THR A 287 4.90 -4.98 -25.49
N ILE A 288 5.73 -4.42 -24.62
CA ILE A 288 6.85 -3.56 -25.02
C ILE A 288 7.86 -4.36 -25.87
N MET A 289 8.27 -5.54 -25.41
CA MET A 289 9.24 -6.37 -26.13
C MET A 289 8.72 -6.86 -27.47
N SER A 290 7.44 -7.23 -27.57
CA SER A 290 6.79 -7.57 -28.85
C SER A 290 6.87 -6.42 -29.86
N LEU A 291 6.57 -5.19 -29.41
CA LEU A 291 6.60 -4.01 -30.27
C LEU A 291 8.04 -3.66 -30.72
N ILE A 292 9.03 -3.81 -29.83
CA ILE A 292 10.46 -3.62 -30.16
C ILE A 292 10.93 -4.69 -31.16
N ASN A 293 10.65 -5.97 -30.90
CA ASN A 293 11.09 -7.09 -31.74
C ASN A 293 10.47 -7.04 -33.14
N ARG A 294 9.22 -6.57 -33.25
CA ARG A 294 8.53 -6.31 -34.53
C ARG A 294 9.01 -5.03 -35.22
N LYS A 295 9.94 -4.27 -34.62
CA LYS A 295 10.49 -2.99 -35.10
C LYS A 295 9.42 -1.90 -35.26
N LEU A 296 8.35 -1.99 -34.48
CA LEU A 296 7.30 -0.96 -34.42
C LEU A 296 7.67 0.17 -33.46
N LEU A 297 8.49 -0.14 -32.45
CA LEU A 297 9.11 0.82 -31.53
C LEU A 297 10.64 0.66 -31.54
N PRO A 298 11.40 1.77 -31.42
CA PRO A 298 12.81 1.69 -31.05
C PRO A 298 12.95 1.24 -29.59
N ARG A 299 14.16 0.85 -29.21
CA ARG A 299 14.50 0.68 -27.80
C ARG A 299 14.46 2.03 -27.06
N PRO A 300 13.97 2.07 -25.81
CA PRO A 300 13.94 3.30 -25.03
C PRO A 300 15.35 3.78 -24.67
N GLU A 301 15.51 5.07 -24.37
CA GLU A 301 16.80 5.59 -23.90
C GLU A 301 17.15 5.11 -22.49
N ARG A 302 16.16 5.12 -21.59
CA ARG A 302 16.29 4.69 -20.19
C ARG A 302 15.87 3.24 -20.03
N THR A 303 16.41 2.58 -19.00
CA THR A 303 16.01 1.22 -18.65
C THR A 303 14.63 1.24 -18.01
N ILE A 304 13.76 0.31 -18.43
CA ILE A 304 12.50 0.01 -17.75
C ILE A 304 12.73 -1.26 -16.94
N ARG A 305 12.59 -1.17 -15.62
CA ARG A 305 12.85 -2.25 -14.67
C ARG A 305 11.56 -2.73 -14.03
N PHE A 306 11.39 -4.04 -13.93
CA PHE A 306 10.31 -4.69 -13.20
C PHE A 306 10.90 -5.43 -12.00
N LEU A 307 10.40 -5.14 -10.80
CA LEU A 307 10.74 -5.83 -9.55
C LEU A 307 9.52 -6.55 -9.01
N VAL A 308 9.57 -7.88 -8.94
CA VAL A 308 8.58 -8.72 -8.25
C VAL A 308 9.21 -9.24 -6.96
N ASN A 309 8.65 -8.85 -5.81
CA ASN A 309 9.31 -9.04 -4.52
C ASN A 309 8.42 -9.75 -3.47
N VAL A 310 8.97 -9.86 -2.25
CA VAL A 310 8.18 -10.00 -1.01
C VAL A 310 7.75 -8.62 -0.56
N GLU A 311 6.44 -8.42 -0.36
CA GLU A 311 5.87 -7.13 0.04
C GLU A 311 6.65 -6.53 1.22
N GLY A 312 7.22 -5.35 0.98
CA GLY A 312 8.04 -4.62 1.95
C GLY A 312 9.43 -5.21 2.22
N HIS A 313 9.55 -6.49 2.57
CA HIS A 313 10.86 -7.09 2.89
C HIS A 313 11.82 -7.07 1.69
N GLY A 314 11.30 -7.35 0.50
CA GLY A 314 12.08 -7.28 -0.73
C GLY A 314 12.44 -5.86 -1.14
N SER A 315 11.56 -4.88 -0.91
CA SER A 315 11.87 -3.45 -1.07
C SER A 315 12.99 -3.01 -0.12
N LYS A 316 12.97 -3.43 1.15
CA LYS A 316 14.07 -3.15 2.11
C LYS A 316 15.39 -3.73 1.64
N ASN A 317 15.39 -4.99 1.18
CA ASN A 317 16.56 -5.64 0.62
C ASN A 317 17.10 -4.90 -0.61
N TYR A 318 16.23 -4.54 -1.56
CA TYR A 318 16.60 -3.82 -2.77
C TYR A 318 17.22 -2.45 -2.43
N ILE A 319 16.56 -1.69 -1.56
CA ILE A 319 17.05 -0.38 -1.13
C ILE A 319 18.43 -0.49 -0.47
N ALA A 320 18.64 -1.48 0.39
CA ALA A 320 19.92 -1.67 1.08
C ALA A 320 21.06 -2.01 0.11
N ASN A 321 20.80 -2.82 -0.93
CA ASN A 321 21.85 -3.39 -1.79
C ASN A 321 22.02 -2.68 -3.15
N HIS A 322 21.06 -1.85 -3.58
CA HIS A 322 21.05 -1.22 -4.91
C HIS A 322 21.11 0.31 -4.86
N ARG A 323 21.84 0.88 -3.88
CA ARG A 323 21.93 2.34 -3.68
C ARG A 323 22.35 3.12 -4.93
N GLN A 324 23.37 2.65 -5.64
CA GLN A 324 23.83 3.29 -6.88
C GLN A 324 22.75 3.28 -7.98
N GLU A 325 21.90 2.26 -8.00
CA GLU A 325 20.80 2.18 -8.97
C GLU A 325 19.62 3.05 -8.56
N LEU A 326 19.36 3.16 -7.25
CA LEU A 326 18.37 4.09 -6.71
C LEU A 326 18.71 5.54 -7.03
N GLU A 327 19.98 5.96 -6.95
CA GLU A 327 20.41 7.33 -7.29
C GLU A 327 20.06 7.75 -8.72
N ARG A 328 19.95 6.79 -9.64
CA ARG A 328 19.55 7.02 -11.04
C ARG A 328 18.10 6.62 -11.34
N THR A 329 17.34 6.20 -10.33
CA THR A 329 15.93 5.82 -10.48
C THR A 329 15.05 7.06 -10.44
N ILE A 330 14.28 7.31 -11.51
CA ILE A 330 13.42 8.51 -11.59
C ILE A 330 12.17 8.40 -10.71
N GLY A 331 11.77 7.18 -10.40
CA GLY A 331 10.68 6.84 -9.50
C GLY A 331 10.37 5.35 -9.55
N VAL A 332 9.68 4.88 -8.51
CA VAL A 332 9.26 3.48 -8.36
C VAL A 332 7.74 3.42 -8.33
N ILE A 333 7.11 2.97 -9.41
CA ILE A 333 5.66 2.90 -9.51
C ILE A 333 5.21 1.55 -8.95
N ALA A 334 4.55 1.58 -7.81
CA ALA A 334 3.97 0.38 -7.22
C ALA A 334 2.68 -0.01 -7.96
N VAL A 335 2.53 -1.30 -8.23
CA VAL A 335 1.39 -1.89 -8.91
C VAL A 335 0.90 -3.07 -8.07
N ASP A 336 -0.10 -2.84 -7.24
CA ASP A 336 -0.64 -3.84 -6.31
C ASP A 336 -2.16 -3.87 -6.42
N SER A 337 -2.79 -5.04 -6.37
CA SER A 337 -4.25 -5.17 -6.33
C SER A 337 -4.93 -4.43 -7.50
N VAL A 338 -4.29 -4.45 -8.67
CA VAL A 338 -4.83 -3.89 -9.91
C VAL A 338 -5.83 -4.87 -10.53
N GLY A 339 -6.72 -4.39 -11.40
CA GLY A 339 -7.59 -5.31 -12.15
C GLY A 339 -8.80 -5.88 -11.40
N HIS A 340 -9.15 -5.39 -10.20
CA HIS A 340 -10.36 -5.87 -9.51
C HIS A 340 -11.63 -5.46 -10.26
N ASP A 341 -12.59 -6.37 -10.34
CA ASP A 341 -13.95 -6.13 -10.82
C ASP A 341 -14.64 -5.14 -9.88
N GLN A 342 -14.85 -3.92 -10.36
CA GLN A 342 -15.36 -2.80 -9.57
C GLN A 342 -16.79 -3.06 -9.06
N SER A 343 -17.58 -3.83 -9.80
CA SER A 343 -18.96 -4.14 -9.42
C SER A 343 -19.02 -5.20 -8.32
N LYS A 344 -18.23 -6.27 -8.47
CA LYS A 344 -18.17 -7.39 -7.52
C LYS A 344 -17.46 -7.00 -6.22
N SER A 345 -16.34 -6.28 -6.32
CA SER A 345 -15.50 -5.95 -5.17
C SER A 345 -15.86 -4.61 -4.52
N LYS A 346 -16.78 -3.83 -5.13
CA LYS A 346 -17.11 -2.45 -4.74
C LYS A 346 -15.88 -1.54 -4.68
N SER A 347 -14.96 -1.77 -5.62
CA SER A 347 -13.69 -1.07 -5.73
C SER A 347 -13.72 0.01 -6.81
N SER A 348 -12.77 0.94 -6.75
CA SER A 348 -12.35 1.76 -7.89
C SER A 348 -10.87 1.52 -8.15
N LEU A 349 -10.40 1.71 -9.38
CA LEU A 349 -8.97 1.74 -9.66
C LEU A 349 -8.45 3.13 -9.26
N ILE A 350 -7.41 3.18 -8.44
CA ILE A 350 -6.90 4.40 -7.83
C ILE A 350 -5.43 4.57 -8.16
N TYR A 351 -5.05 5.79 -8.54
CA TYR A 351 -3.67 6.25 -8.56
C TYR A 351 -3.42 7.08 -7.29
N TYR A 352 -2.74 6.49 -6.33
CA TYR A 352 -2.24 7.19 -5.16
C TYR A 352 -0.93 7.90 -5.50
N HIS A 353 -0.84 9.16 -5.13
CA HIS A 353 0.34 9.97 -5.34
C HIS A 353 1.56 9.47 -4.53
N SER A 354 2.76 9.87 -4.95
CA SER A 354 3.92 9.94 -4.06
C SER A 354 3.71 11.08 -3.05
N PRO A 355 4.21 10.97 -1.81
CA PRO A 355 3.91 11.94 -0.75
C PRO A 355 4.54 13.32 -1.00
N SER A 356 3.99 14.36 -0.35
CA SER A 356 4.52 15.73 -0.47
C SER A 356 5.91 15.90 0.15
N SER A 357 6.31 14.98 1.04
CA SER A 357 7.69 14.88 1.52
C SER A 357 8.70 14.50 0.43
N THR A 358 8.23 13.92 -0.69
CA THR A 358 9.02 13.65 -1.91
C THR A 358 8.29 14.22 -3.15
N PRO A 359 8.28 15.56 -3.33
CA PRO A 359 7.57 16.20 -4.43
C PRO A 359 8.07 15.71 -5.78
N THR A 360 7.16 15.33 -6.67
CA THR A 360 7.50 14.73 -7.95
C THR A 360 6.53 15.10 -9.07
N PHE A 361 7.07 15.25 -10.27
CA PHE A 361 6.30 15.42 -11.50
C PHE A 361 5.42 14.21 -11.82
N LEU A 362 5.76 13.03 -11.29
CA LEU A 362 5.03 11.78 -11.55
C LEU A 362 3.56 11.88 -11.12
N ASN A 363 3.28 12.60 -10.03
CA ASN A 363 1.91 12.78 -9.53
C ASN A 363 1.01 13.37 -10.62
N ASP A 364 1.30 14.60 -11.04
CA ASP A 364 0.49 15.30 -12.03
C ASP A 364 0.62 14.72 -13.45
N TYR A 365 1.77 14.13 -13.80
CA TYR A 365 1.94 13.41 -15.07
C TYR A 365 0.94 12.25 -15.22
N PHE A 366 0.84 11.38 -14.20
CA PHE A 366 -0.09 10.24 -14.25
C PHE A 366 -1.54 10.69 -14.22
N CYS A 367 -1.91 11.69 -13.42
CA CYS A 367 -3.29 12.21 -13.40
C CYS A 367 -3.73 12.71 -14.80
N ASN A 368 -2.83 13.39 -15.51
CA ASN A 368 -3.10 13.82 -16.88
C ASN A 368 -3.12 12.64 -17.85
N LEU A 369 -2.25 11.65 -17.67
CA LEU A 369 -2.23 10.46 -18.51
C LEU A 369 -3.53 9.64 -18.39
N ILE A 370 -4.03 9.44 -17.17
CA ILE A 370 -5.31 8.77 -16.89
C ILE A 370 -6.46 9.48 -17.62
N SER A 371 -6.45 10.82 -17.56
CA SER A 371 -7.46 11.67 -18.22
C SER A 371 -7.34 11.62 -19.75
N ALA A 372 -6.13 11.62 -20.30
CA ALA A 372 -5.85 11.70 -21.73
C ALA A 372 -5.97 10.37 -22.49
N THR A 373 -5.86 9.22 -21.80
CA THR A 373 -5.96 7.90 -22.46
C THR A 373 -7.40 7.58 -22.90
N PRO A 374 -7.60 6.93 -24.06
CA PRO A 374 -8.93 6.60 -24.61
C PRO A 374 -9.79 5.88 -23.58
N LYS A 375 -11.09 6.19 -23.53
CA LYS A 375 -12.05 5.52 -22.64
C LYS A 375 -12.65 4.26 -23.29
N GLU A 376 -13.67 3.67 -22.67
CA GLU A 376 -14.20 2.39 -23.15
C GLU A 376 -15.29 2.57 -24.23
N THR A 377 -16.02 3.69 -24.21
CA THR A 377 -17.02 3.99 -25.25
C THR A 377 -17.04 5.47 -25.64
N ARG A 378 -17.76 5.82 -26.71
CA ARG A 378 -17.74 7.16 -27.31
C ARG A 378 -19.03 7.95 -27.05
N TRP A 379 -18.88 9.25 -26.89
CA TRP A 379 -20.00 10.18 -27.05
C TRP A 379 -20.41 10.24 -28.53
N VAL A 380 -21.69 10.52 -28.81
CA VAL A 380 -22.27 10.46 -30.17
C VAL A 380 -21.50 11.31 -31.20
N PHE A 381 -20.86 12.41 -30.78
CA PHE A 381 -20.09 13.33 -31.63
C PHE A 381 -18.57 13.13 -31.57
N HIS A 382 -18.08 12.10 -30.89
CA HIS A 382 -16.65 11.79 -30.86
C HIS A 382 -16.33 10.62 -31.80
N SER A 383 -15.20 10.71 -32.50
CA SER A 383 -14.63 9.61 -33.27
C SER A 383 -13.92 8.60 -32.37
N GLU A 384 -13.33 9.07 -31.27
CA GLU A 384 -12.59 8.27 -30.30
C GLU A 384 -13.41 8.00 -29.02
N PRO A 385 -13.16 6.88 -28.33
CA PRO A 385 -13.75 6.60 -27.03
C PRO A 385 -13.39 7.65 -25.95
N SER A 386 -14.41 8.18 -25.27
CA SER A 386 -14.29 9.28 -24.31
C SER A 386 -15.17 9.16 -23.05
N ILE A 387 -16.01 8.13 -22.94
CA ILE A 387 -16.88 7.86 -21.77
C ILE A 387 -16.25 6.73 -20.96
N PRO A 388 -15.85 6.96 -19.69
CA PRO A 388 -15.27 5.94 -18.83
C PRO A 388 -16.33 4.97 -18.32
N LEU A 389 -16.04 3.67 -18.41
CA LEU A 389 -16.78 2.59 -17.74
C LEU A 389 -15.97 1.98 -16.59
N VAL A 390 -14.65 2.13 -16.62
CA VAL A 390 -13.76 1.82 -15.50
C VAL A 390 -13.50 3.11 -14.72
N ASN A 391 -13.90 3.14 -13.45
CA ASN A 391 -13.58 4.24 -12.56
C ASN A 391 -12.08 4.23 -12.28
N PHE A 392 -11.37 5.25 -12.78
CA PHE A 392 -9.95 5.42 -12.54
C PHE A 392 -9.71 6.83 -12.00
N ILE A 393 -9.46 6.93 -10.70
CA ILE A 393 -9.38 8.19 -9.98
C ILE A 393 -7.98 8.38 -9.38
N ASP A 394 -7.57 9.63 -9.15
CA ASP A 394 -6.39 9.96 -8.36
C ASP A 394 -6.77 10.37 -6.94
N LEU A 395 -5.95 9.97 -5.96
CA LEU A 395 -6.07 10.35 -4.55
C LEU A 395 -4.70 10.73 -3.97
N PRO A 396 -4.65 11.53 -2.89
CA PRO A 396 -3.41 11.81 -2.15
C PRO A 396 -2.70 10.54 -1.67
N TYR A 397 -1.45 10.68 -1.25
CA TYR A 397 -0.63 9.55 -0.82
C TYR A 397 -1.30 8.65 0.21
N THR A 398 -1.13 7.33 0.04
CA THR A 398 -1.47 6.36 1.07
C THR A 398 -0.41 5.24 1.12
N PRO A 399 0.07 4.83 2.30
CA PRO A 399 1.16 3.87 2.44
C PRO A 399 0.65 2.42 2.45
N TRP A 400 -0.08 1.99 1.41
CA TRP A 400 -0.77 0.70 1.40
C TRP A 400 0.05 -0.49 0.92
N SER A 401 1.13 -0.27 0.18
CA SER A 401 1.94 -1.34 -0.41
C SER A 401 3.43 -0.97 -0.43
N ASP A 402 4.20 -1.50 -1.38
CA ASP A 402 5.64 -1.21 -1.56
C ASP A 402 5.95 0.29 -1.77
N ASN A 403 4.94 1.10 -2.09
CA ASN A 403 5.11 2.54 -2.34
C ASN A 403 5.63 3.33 -1.14
N ARG A 404 5.41 2.84 0.09
CA ARG A 404 5.85 3.56 1.30
C ARG A 404 7.34 3.46 1.61
N TYR A 405 8.05 2.49 1.03
CA TYR A 405 9.43 2.19 1.45
C TYR A 405 10.46 3.11 0.81
N PHE A 406 10.17 3.64 -0.38
CA PHE A 406 11.10 4.42 -1.21
C PHE A 406 11.17 5.93 -0.86
N PRO A 407 10.06 6.61 -0.51
CA PRO A 407 10.07 8.06 -0.24
C PRO A 407 11.01 8.48 0.89
N SER A 408 11.15 7.65 1.93
CA SER A 408 12.08 7.92 3.04
C SER A 408 13.56 8.01 2.60
N PHE A 409 13.87 7.52 1.41
CA PHE A 409 15.18 7.55 0.77
C PHE A 409 15.24 8.48 -0.45
N GLY A 410 14.27 9.41 -0.57
CA GLY A 410 14.24 10.44 -1.61
C GLY A 410 13.79 9.96 -2.97
N ILE A 411 13.26 8.73 -3.08
CA ILE A 411 12.79 8.17 -4.35
C ILE A 411 11.26 8.25 -4.39
N PRO A 412 10.67 9.01 -5.34
CA PRO A 412 9.23 9.10 -5.44
C PRO A 412 8.59 7.75 -5.77
N SER A 413 7.46 7.47 -5.13
CA SER A 413 6.81 6.17 -5.29
C SER A 413 5.28 6.27 -5.22
N PRO A 414 4.61 6.50 -6.35
CA PRO A 414 3.16 6.42 -6.43
C PRO A 414 2.68 4.96 -6.49
N LEU A 415 1.39 4.74 -6.23
CA LEU A 415 0.76 3.42 -6.18
C LEU A 415 -0.49 3.35 -7.07
N LEU A 416 -0.58 2.31 -7.88
CA LEU A 416 -1.80 1.91 -8.57
C LEU A 416 -2.44 0.74 -7.82
N MET A 417 -3.68 0.94 -7.37
CA MET A 417 -4.38 -0.04 -6.53
C MET A 417 -5.88 0.03 -6.71
N SER A 418 -6.56 -1.11 -6.66
CA SER A 418 -8.02 -1.15 -6.57
C SER A 418 -8.46 -1.16 -5.10
N TRP A 419 -9.27 -0.17 -4.71
CA TRP A 419 -9.73 0.00 -3.33
C TRP A 419 -11.09 0.73 -3.27
N PRO A 420 -11.91 0.53 -2.22
CA PRO A 420 -11.85 -0.55 -1.23
C PRO A 420 -12.11 -1.93 -1.87
N ASP A 421 -11.97 -3.01 -1.12
CA ASP A 421 -12.28 -4.37 -1.61
C ASP A 421 -13.07 -5.16 -0.55
N LEU A 422 -14.28 -5.59 -0.91
CA LEU A 422 -15.16 -6.41 -0.06
C LEU A 422 -14.50 -7.69 0.46
N TYR A 423 -13.68 -8.34 -0.36
CA TYR A 423 -13.13 -9.66 -0.07
C TYR A 423 -11.66 -9.62 0.35
N PHE A 424 -11.12 -8.41 0.57
CA PHE A 424 -9.72 -8.17 0.90
C PHE A 424 -9.18 -9.19 1.91
N HIS A 425 -8.14 -9.92 1.51
CA HIS A 425 -7.44 -10.88 2.37
C HIS A 425 -8.34 -12.00 2.94
N THR A 426 -9.32 -12.47 2.17
CA THR A 426 -10.16 -13.62 2.54
C THR A 426 -10.10 -14.71 1.48
N GLN A 427 -10.63 -15.89 1.79
CA GLN A 427 -10.76 -17.00 0.84
C GLN A 427 -11.68 -16.67 -0.35
N LEU A 428 -12.51 -15.63 -0.22
CA LEU A 428 -13.45 -15.20 -1.25
C LEU A 428 -12.81 -14.31 -2.33
N LEU A 429 -11.55 -13.89 -2.17
CA LEU A 429 -10.84 -13.04 -3.14
C LEU A 429 -10.19 -13.89 -4.23
N THR A 430 -11.05 -14.45 -5.07
CA THR A 430 -10.73 -15.36 -6.17
C THR A 430 -10.41 -14.61 -7.47
N ALA A 431 -9.92 -15.33 -8.48
CA ALA A 431 -9.71 -14.74 -9.81
C ALA A 431 -11.01 -14.23 -10.46
N ASP A 432 -12.18 -14.75 -10.08
CA ASP A 432 -13.48 -14.27 -10.58
C ASP A 432 -13.81 -12.84 -10.09
N ASN A 433 -13.07 -12.33 -9.11
CA ASN A 433 -13.12 -10.95 -8.64
C ASN A 433 -12.22 -10.01 -9.45
N LEU A 434 -11.60 -10.48 -10.53
CA LEU A 434 -10.81 -9.67 -11.46
C LEU A 434 -11.60 -9.40 -12.75
N ASP A 435 -11.30 -8.28 -13.41
CA ASP A 435 -11.95 -7.81 -14.63
C ASP A 435 -10.90 -7.42 -15.70
N PRO A 436 -10.92 -8.06 -16.89
CA PRO A 436 -10.09 -7.68 -18.02
C PRO A 436 -10.19 -6.21 -18.40
N ALA A 437 -11.36 -5.57 -18.28
CA ALA A 437 -11.50 -4.15 -18.63
C ALA A 437 -10.63 -3.26 -17.71
N VAL A 438 -10.52 -3.61 -16.43
CA VAL A 438 -9.69 -2.89 -15.47
C VAL A 438 -8.20 -3.15 -15.73
N PHE A 439 -7.81 -4.38 -16.07
CA PHE A 439 -6.45 -4.68 -16.55
C PHE A 439 -6.09 -3.89 -17.80
N LYS A 440 -6.98 -3.83 -18.80
CA LYS A 440 -6.77 -3.07 -20.03
C LYS A 440 -6.53 -1.59 -19.74
N ARG A 441 -7.37 -1.00 -18.88
CA ARG A 441 -7.27 0.40 -18.46
C ARG A 441 -5.93 0.67 -17.79
N CYS A 442 -5.60 -0.08 -16.76
CA CYS A 442 -4.39 0.11 -15.96
C CYS A 442 -3.13 -0.16 -16.81
N GLY A 443 -3.13 -1.26 -17.56
CA GLY A 443 -2.02 -1.68 -18.42
C GLY A 443 -1.72 -0.72 -19.56
N THR A 444 -2.75 -0.16 -20.20
CA THR A 444 -2.55 0.84 -21.26
C THR A 444 -1.90 2.10 -20.69
N VAL A 445 -2.39 2.61 -19.56
CA VAL A 445 -1.84 3.82 -18.91
C VAL A 445 -0.40 3.60 -18.45
N THR A 446 -0.13 2.49 -17.76
CA THR A 446 1.21 2.17 -17.23
C THR A 446 2.22 1.84 -18.31
N THR A 447 1.83 1.10 -19.36
CA THR A 447 2.70 0.82 -20.51
C THR A 447 3.03 2.11 -21.27
N LEU A 448 2.05 3.00 -21.45
CA LEU A 448 2.27 4.30 -22.07
C LEU A 448 3.21 5.16 -21.24
N ALA A 449 3.00 5.23 -19.92
CA ALA A 449 3.89 5.93 -18.99
C ALA A 449 5.31 5.39 -19.09
N ALA A 450 5.47 4.06 -19.12
CA ALA A 450 6.76 3.41 -19.24
C ALA A 450 7.52 3.86 -20.49
N LEU A 451 6.85 3.84 -21.66
CA LEU A 451 7.44 4.22 -22.93
C LEU A 451 7.72 5.73 -23.06
N GLU A 452 6.79 6.57 -22.60
CA GLU A 452 6.95 8.03 -22.69
C GLU A 452 8.03 8.55 -21.76
N LEU A 453 8.06 8.09 -20.51
CA LEU A 453 9.06 8.54 -19.53
C LEU A 453 10.44 7.95 -19.82
N ALA A 454 10.52 6.71 -20.31
CA ALA A 454 11.81 6.12 -20.67
C ALA A 454 12.47 6.82 -21.87
N ASP A 455 11.69 7.47 -22.74
CA ASP A 455 12.16 8.23 -23.93
C ASP A 455 11.99 9.76 -23.78
N ALA A 456 11.66 10.25 -22.58
CA ALA A 456 11.37 11.67 -22.38
C ALA A 456 12.60 12.55 -22.67
N GLY A 457 12.46 13.48 -23.61
CA GLY A 457 13.43 14.53 -23.91
C GLY A 457 12.92 15.91 -23.50
N SER A 458 13.66 16.97 -23.85
CA SER A 458 13.37 18.34 -23.39
C SER A 458 11.96 18.81 -23.74
N GLN A 459 11.42 18.42 -24.90
CA GLN A 459 10.05 18.78 -25.28
C GLN A 459 8.99 18.12 -24.38
N GLN A 460 9.17 16.84 -24.05
CA GLN A 460 8.29 16.14 -23.11
C GLN A 460 8.37 16.76 -21.72
N VAL A 461 9.58 17.12 -21.26
CA VAL A 461 9.78 17.79 -19.97
C VAL A 461 9.06 19.14 -19.92
N VAL A 462 9.13 19.95 -20.98
CA VAL A 462 8.34 21.20 -21.06
C VAL A 462 6.84 20.93 -20.97
N SER A 463 6.34 19.88 -21.64
CA SER A 463 4.92 19.49 -21.54
C SER A 463 4.55 19.11 -20.11
N ILE A 464 5.37 18.29 -19.44
CA ILE A 464 5.16 17.85 -18.07
C ILE A 464 5.15 19.04 -17.10
N MET A 465 6.07 19.99 -17.23
CA MET A 465 6.10 21.19 -16.38
C MET A 465 4.84 22.05 -16.56
N ARG A 466 4.36 22.20 -17.80
CA ARG A 466 3.12 22.94 -18.08
C ARG A 466 1.89 22.23 -17.52
N ASP A 467 1.88 20.91 -17.60
CA ASP A 467 0.85 20.05 -17.04
C ASP A 467 0.74 20.22 -15.51
N ILE A 468 1.87 20.27 -14.81
CA ILE A 468 1.94 20.59 -13.37
C ILE A 468 1.43 22.01 -13.12
N SER A 469 1.90 23.01 -13.88
CA SER A 469 1.44 24.40 -13.74
C SER A 469 -0.07 24.52 -13.86
N ASN A 470 -0.67 23.90 -14.89
CA ASN A 470 -2.11 23.93 -15.12
C ASN A 470 -2.90 23.28 -13.96
N ARG A 471 -2.44 22.13 -13.45
CA ARG A 471 -3.07 21.47 -12.31
C ARG A 471 -2.91 22.25 -11.02
N SER A 472 -1.73 22.82 -10.78
CA SER A 472 -1.46 23.71 -9.64
C SER A 472 -2.40 24.92 -9.66
N GLN A 473 -2.51 25.60 -10.80
CA GLN A 473 -3.41 26.74 -10.96
C GLN A 473 -4.87 26.35 -10.70
N PHE A 474 -5.33 25.22 -11.25
CA PHE A 474 -6.68 24.70 -10.99
C PHE A 474 -6.89 24.40 -9.50
N ARG A 475 -5.95 23.69 -8.86
CA ARG A 475 -5.96 23.31 -7.44
C ARG A 475 -6.05 24.54 -6.53
N LEU A 476 -5.17 25.53 -6.72
CA LEU A 476 -5.19 26.78 -5.93
C LEU A 476 -6.51 27.54 -6.07
N SER A 477 -7.07 27.58 -7.28
CA SER A 477 -8.35 28.24 -7.56
C SER A 477 -9.52 27.53 -6.91
N THR A 478 -9.56 26.21 -7.00
CA THR A 478 -10.61 25.39 -6.38
C THR A 478 -10.58 25.54 -4.87
N ILE A 479 -9.39 25.53 -4.26
CA ILE A 479 -9.23 25.71 -2.82
C ILE A 479 -9.70 27.12 -2.39
N ALA A 480 -9.30 28.16 -3.11
CA ALA A 480 -9.75 29.53 -2.81
C ALA A 480 -11.27 29.69 -2.97
N ASN A 481 -11.87 29.07 -3.99
CA ASN A 481 -13.32 29.09 -4.20
C ASN A 481 -14.12 28.26 -3.18
N GLN A 482 -13.47 27.35 -2.45
CA GLN A 482 -14.11 26.59 -1.36
C GLN A 482 -14.30 27.44 -0.08
N GLU A 483 -13.87 28.72 -0.09
CA GLU A 483 -14.04 29.65 1.02
C GLU A 483 -15.51 30.12 1.19
N HIS A 484 -16.37 29.21 1.62
CA HIS A 484 -17.64 29.54 2.26
C HIS A 484 -17.62 29.21 3.76
N GLN A 485 -16.46 28.80 4.29
CA GLN A 485 -16.25 28.34 5.66
C GLN A 485 -15.28 29.28 6.41
N THR A 486 -15.77 30.46 6.81
CA THR A 486 -14.97 31.57 7.42
C THR A 486 -14.11 31.18 8.64
N HIS A 487 -14.38 30.05 9.29
CA HIS A 487 -13.62 29.55 10.44
C HIS A 487 -12.35 28.76 10.04
N ARG A 488 -12.19 28.36 8.77
CA ARG A 488 -11.01 27.63 8.26
C ARG A 488 -10.05 28.50 7.45
N THR A 489 -10.31 29.79 7.28
CA THR A 489 -9.53 30.69 6.42
C THR A 489 -8.01 30.63 6.68
N PRO A 490 -7.51 30.69 7.93
CA PRO A 490 -6.06 30.59 8.18
C PRO A 490 -5.43 29.26 7.71
N HIS A 491 -6.12 28.15 7.95
CA HIS A 491 -5.71 26.82 7.47
C HIS A 491 -5.72 26.73 5.93
N ILE A 492 -6.75 27.27 5.28
CA ILE A 492 -6.87 27.31 3.81
C ILE A 492 -5.69 28.06 3.20
N ARG A 493 -5.38 29.25 3.72
CA ARG A 493 -4.25 30.08 3.24
C ARG A 493 -2.91 29.35 3.40
N ARG A 494 -2.67 28.77 4.58
CA ARG A 494 -1.47 27.93 4.85
C ARG A 494 -1.37 26.76 3.89
N ARG A 495 -2.46 26.01 3.69
CA ARG A 495 -2.53 24.89 2.74
C ARG A 495 -2.20 25.32 1.31
N MET A 496 -2.72 26.45 0.86
CA MET A 496 -2.40 27.00 -0.48
C MET A 496 -0.90 27.32 -0.63
N HIS A 497 -0.27 27.93 0.39
CA HIS A 497 1.18 28.19 0.38
C HIS A 497 2.00 26.90 0.26
N LEU A 498 1.66 25.88 1.06
CA LEU A 498 2.40 24.61 1.10
C LEU A 498 2.21 23.79 -0.17
N LEU A 499 0.99 23.76 -0.73
CA LEU A 499 0.74 23.10 -2.02
C LEU A 499 1.43 23.81 -3.19
N ALA A 500 1.41 25.15 -3.23
CA ALA A 500 2.14 25.90 -4.27
C ALA A 500 3.65 25.62 -4.22
N LYS A 501 4.24 25.58 -3.03
CA LYS A 501 5.65 25.20 -2.81
C LYS A 501 5.93 23.77 -3.30
N THR A 502 5.05 22.83 -2.97
CA THR A 502 5.16 21.42 -3.41
C THR A 502 5.06 21.31 -4.93
N ASP A 503 4.13 22.03 -5.56
CA ASP A 503 3.95 22.06 -7.02
C ASP A 503 5.18 22.67 -7.73
N GLN A 504 5.77 23.73 -7.15
CA GLN A 504 7.03 24.31 -7.62
C GLN A 504 8.20 23.30 -7.55
N GLN A 505 8.29 22.51 -6.48
CA GLN A 505 9.28 21.43 -6.36
C GLN A 505 9.01 20.30 -7.36
N ALA A 506 7.75 19.97 -7.63
CA ALA A 506 7.39 19.00 -8.67
C ALA A 506 7.82 19.45 -10.07
N VAL A 507 7.66 20.74 -10.42
CA VAL A 507 8.20 21.31 -11.67
C VAL A 507 9.71 21.11 -11.75
N HIS A 508 10.44 21.40 -10.66
CA HIS A 508 11.89 21.19 -10.63
C HIS A 508 12.27 19.72 -10.81
N SER A 509 11.51 18.80 -10.20
CA SER A 509 11.76 17.36 -10.32
C SER A 509 11.64 16.85 -11.77
N ALA A 510 10.83 17.48 -12.63
CA ALA A 510 10.72 17.12 -14.05
C ALA A 510 12.04 17.35 -14.82
N LEU A 511 12.84 18.33 -14.40
CA LEU A 511 14.15 18.60 -14.98
C LEU A 511 15.13 17.44 -14.76
N SER A 512 14.91 16.59 -13.74
CA SER A 512 15.75 15.40 -13.49
C SER A 512 15.79 14.45 -14.69
N LEU A 513 14.77 14.46 -15.55
CA LEU A 513 14.75 13.67 -16.78
C LEU A 513 15.84 14.12 -17.77
N ILE A 514 16.32 15.37 -17.71
CA ILE A 514 17.40 15.85 -18.57
C ILE A 514 18.69 15.97 -17.75
N PRO A 515 19.79 15.30 -18.16
CA PRO A 515 21.09 15.47 -17.52
C PRO A 515 21.49 16.96 -17.49
N ASP A 516 22.12 17.42 -16.41
CA ASP A 516 22.46 18.84 -16.22
C ASP A 516 23.23 19.44 -17.39
N GLU A 517 24.22 18.71 -17.91
CA GLU A 517 25.03 19.06 -19.08
C GLU A 517 24.23 19.24 -20.38
N ASN A 518 23.03 18.67 -20.46
CA ASN A 518 22.13 18.74 -21.61
C ASN A 518 20.97 19.73 -21.39
N ARG A 519 20.88 20.41 -20.24
CA ARG A 519 19.86 21.42 -19.98
C ARG A 519 20.21 22.71 -20.69
N THR A 520 19.35 23.12 -21.63
CA THR A 520 19.53 24.38 -22.36
C THR A 520 19.09 25.57 -21.51
N SER A 521 19.62 26.76 -21.82
CA SER A 521 19.15 28.01 -21.19
C SER A 521 17.66 28.26 -21.43
N GLU A 522 17.13 27.83 -22.58
CA GLU A 522 15.71 27.89 -22.90
C GLU A 522 14.88 27.01 -21.96
N LEU A 523 15.28 25.75 -21.72
CA LEU A 523 14.58 24.84 -20.82
C LEU A 523 14.53 25.40 -19.39
N ASN A 524 15.67 25.92 -18.90
CA ASN A 524 15.76 26.53 -17.58
C ASN A 524 14.88 27.79 -17.50
N GLY A 525 14.89 28.64 -18.53
CA GLY A 525 14.03 29.82 -18.60
C GLY A 525 12.54 29.48 -18.59
N ILE A 526 12.12 28.41 -19.26
CA ILE A 526 10.74 27.91 -19.20
C ILE A 526 10.39 27.43 -17.79
N SER A 527 11.29 26.69 -17.13
CA SER A 527 11.08 26.28 -15.74
C SER A 527 10.90 27.51 -14.84
N GLU A 528 11.80 28.49 -14.89
CA GLU A 528 11.72 29.73 -14.11
C GLU A 528 10.41 30.50 -14.37
N GLN A 529 9.96 30.58 -15.62
CA GLN A 529 8.68 31.19 -15.96
C GLN A 529 7.51 30.46 -15.26
N ILE A 530 7.48 29.13 -15.32
CA ILE A 530 6.44 28.32 -14.69
C ILE A 530 6.45 28.49 -13.16
N GLN A 531 7.63 28.58 -12.54
CA GLN A 531 7.75 28.86 -11.10
C GLN A 531 7.05 30.20 -10.74
N VAL A 532 7.26 31.23 -11.56
CA VAL A 532 6.62 32.56 -11.39
C VAL A 532 5.11 32.49 -11.63
N GLU A 533 4.65 31.71 -12.62
CA GLU A 533 3.22 31.53 -12.90
C GLU A 533 2.48 30.93 -11.69
N ILE A 534 3.03 29.88 -11.07
CA ILE A 534 2.45 29.26 -9.86
C ILE A 534 2.41 30.28 -8.70
N ALA A 535 3.51 30.99 -8.45
CA ALA A 535 3.59 32.00 -7.39
C ALA A 535 2.60 33.17 -7.63
N SER A 536 2.46 33.60 -8.89
CA SER A 536 1.51 34.65 -9.26
C SER A 536 0.07 34.18 -9.08
N ARG A 537 -0.25 32.93 -9.44
CA ARG A 537 -1.58 32.37 -9.22
C ARG A 537 -1.90 32.27 -7.75
N LEU A 538 -0.97 31.78 -6.93
CA LEU A 538 -1.10 31.74 -5.47
C LEU A 538 -1.46 33.14 -4.94
N LYS A 539 -0.68 34.16 -5.28
CA LYS A 539 -0.93 35.55 -4.86
C LYS A 539 -2.35 36.00 -5.23
N GLN A 540 -2.76 35.77 -6.49
CA GLN A 540 -4.09 36.13 -6.95
C GLN A 540 -5.19 35.39 -6.17
N THR A 541 -5.04 34.09 -5.95
CA THR A 541 -6.05 33.29 -5.24
C THR A 541 -6.11 33.61 -3.75
N LEU A 542 -5.01 34.07 -3.14
CA LEU A 542 -5.00 34.55 -1.74
C LEU A 542 -5.74 35.88 -1.56
N GLU A 543 -5.92 36.66 -2.62
CA GLU A 543 -6.76 37.87 -2.60
C GLU A 543 -8.27 37.51 -2.57
N TRP A 544 -8.63 36.26 -2.87
CA TRP A 544 -10.02 35.79 -2.83
C TRP A 544 -10.43 35.26 -1.45
N VAL A 545 -9.45 35.05 -0.56
CA VAL A 545 -9.64 34.41 0.75
C VAL A 545 -9.45 35.45 1.85
N ASP A 546 -10.56 35.93 2.42
CA ASP A 546 -10.59 37.04 3.39
C ASP A 546 -10.07 36.62 4.77
N GLY A 547 -8.87 37.08 5.14
CA GLY A 547 -8.34 36.91 6.49
C GLY A 547 -6.83 37.00 6.57
N MET A 548 -6.30 36.76 7.77
CA MET A 548 -4.87 36.72 8.01
C MET A 548 -4.36 35.28 8.00
N ASP A 549 -3.09 35.12 7.67
CA ASP A 549 -2.40 33.84 7.84
C ASP A 549 -2.42 33.43 9.32
N GLU A 550 -2.47 32.13 9.59
CA GLU A 550 -2.58 31.60 10.96
C GLU A 550 -1.34 31.96 11.78
N GLU A 551 -1.53 32.66 12.91
CA GLU A 551 -0.52 32.68 13.97
C GLU A 551 -0.57 31.35 14.73
N SER A 552 0.60 30.74 14.99
CA SER A 552 0.68 29.42 15.64
C SER A 552 0.00 29.44 17.02
N GLY A 553 -1.24 28.95 17.11
CA GLY A 553 -2.04 28.97 18.34
C GLY A 553 -1.60 27.96 19.42
N TYR A 554 -0.63 27.08 19.12
CA TYR A 554 -0.20 26.00 20.00
C TYR A 554 1.31 26.10 20.32
N LYS A 555 1.64 25.97 21.62
CA LYS A 555 3.02 25.89 22.16
C LYS A 555 3.72 24.50 22.19
N PRO A 556 3.39 23.45 21.41
CA PRO A 556 4.30 22.35 21.13
C PRO A 556 5.34 22.84 20.12
N GLY A 557 6.50 23.25 20.64
CA GLY A 557 7.79 23.09 20.02
C GLY A 557 8.04 23.72 18.64
N GLN A 558 8.88 24.76 18.67
CA GLN A 558 10.04 24.84 17.78
C GLN A 558 11.03 23.66 17.95
N VAL A 559 10.58 22.54 18.53
CA VAL A 559 11.35 21.33 18.76
C VAL A 559 11.58 20.69 17.40
N VAL A 560 12.83 20.35 17.13
CA VAL A 560 13.25 19.84 15.83
C VAL A 560 13.59 18.35 15.98
N PRO A 561 12.68 17.43 15.60
CA PRO A 561 12.96 16.00 15.63
C PRO A 561 14.02 15.62 14.58
N SER A 562 14.89 14.67 14.91
CA SER A 562 15.90 14.11 14.00
C SER A 562 15.86 12.58 14.01
N ARG A 563 15.89 11.94 12.83
CA ARG A 563 16.02 10.48 12.74
C ARG A 563 17.39 10.05 13.29
N MET A 564 17.38 9.04 14.14
CA MET A 564 18.59 8.47 14.75
C MET A 564 19.08 7.21 14.06
N ILE A 565 18.24 6.62 13.22
CA ILE A 565 18.51 5.36 12.51
C ILE A 565 18.04 5.45 11.06
N GLU A 566 18.69 4.68 10.20
CA GLU A 566 18.29 4.53 8.81
C GLU A 566 17.29 3.37 8.66
N ARG A 567 16.03 3.68 8.33
CA ARG A 567 14.96 2.68 8.09
C ARG A 567 13.80 3.24 7.27
N ASP A 568 12.94 2.34 6.78
CA ASP A 568 11.59 2.69 6.32
C ASP A 568 10.69 3.16 7.48
N PRO A 569 9.57 3.85 7.21
CA PRO A 569 8.76 4.45 8.24
C PRO A 569 8.29 3.40 9.27
N PRO A 570 8.55 3.59 10.57
CA PRO A 570 8.19 2.65 11.63
C PRO A 570 6.68 2.59 11.93
N GLY A 571 5.87 3.43 11.28
CA GLY A 571 4.45 3.56 11.57
C GLY A 571 4.23 4.07 13.00
N LEU A 572 3.34 3.42 13.74
CA LEU A 572 2.87 3.83 15.06
C LEU A 572 3.73 3.26 16.22
N ALA A 573 5.00 2.97 15.95
CA ALA A 573 5.87 2.32 16.93
C ALA A 573 6.04 3.16 18.20
N GLY A 574 5.99 2.49 19.37
CA GLY A 574 6.16 3.11 20.68
C GLY A 574 4.93 3.84 21.23
N THR A 575 3.85 3.98 20.47
CA THR A 575 2.57 4.49 21.00
C THR A 575 1.64 3.32 21.35
N THR A 576 1.01 3.36 22.53
CA THR A 576 0.18 2.25 23.01
C THR A 576 -1.15 2.17 22.24
N TYR A 577 -1.77 0.98 22.22
CA TYR A 577 -3.05 0.76 21.54
C TYR A 577 -4.15 1.75 21.98
N TRP A 578 -4.28 1.97 23.30
CA TRP A 578 -5.30 2.86 23.84
C TRP A 578 -4.96 4.35 23.67
N ASP A 579 -3.68 4.72 23.64
CA ASP A 579 -3.27 6.08 23.29
C ASP A 579 -3.58 6.37 21.82
N LEU A 580 -3.29 5.45 20.90
CA LEU A 580 -3.65 5.59 19.48
C LEU A 580 -5.16 5.76 19.30
N TYR A 581 -5.97 4.98 20.01
CA TYR A 581 -7.42 5.13 19.97
C TYR A 581 -7.85 6.50 20.52
N ARG A 582 -7.31 6.93 21.66
CA ARG A 582 -7.59 8.26 22.21
C ARG A 582 -7.21 9.38 21.24
N ILE A 583 -6.01 9.34 20.66
CA ILE A 583 -5.56 10.32 19.66
C ILE A 583 -6.54 10.37 18.49
N SER A 584 -6.96 9.21 17.96
CA SER A 584 -7.94 9.12 16.88
C SER A 584 -9.27 9.78 17.26
N GLU A 585 -9.82 9.51 18.45
CA GLU A 585 -11.09 10.10 18.92
C GLU A 585 -10.98 11.62 19.13
N GLU A 586 -9.84 12.08 19.66
CA GLU A 586 -9.56 13.52 19.80
C GLU A 586 -9.51 14.22 18.44
N MET A 587 -8.85 13.61 17.44
CA MET A 587 -8.82 14.12 16.07
C MET A 587 -10.21 14.10 15.43
N HIS A 588 -10.97 13.00 15.59
CA HIS A 588 -12.32 12.85 15.04
C HIS A 588 -13.30 13.90 15.60
N THR A 589 -13.18 14.23 16.89
CA THR A 589 -13.99 15.28 17.54
C THR A 589 -13.77 16.65 16.90
N ARG A 590 -12.56 16.91 16.39
CA ARG A 590 -12.20 18.16 15.70
C ARG A 590 -12.58 18.14 14.22
N ASP A 591 -12.32 17.03 13.55
CA ASP A 591 -12.61 16.82 12.14
C ASP A 591 -13.15 15.40 11.94
N SER A 592 -14.45 15.29 11.65
CA SER A 592 -15.13 13.99 11.54
C SER A 592 -14.65 13.11 10.39
N ARG A 593 -13.80 13.63 9.49
CA ARG A 593 -13.13 12.85 8.45
C ARG A 593 -11.95 12.05 9.01
N MET A 594 -11.42 12.43 10.17
CA MET A 594 -10.34 11.72 10.83
C MET A 594 -10.85 10.44 11.46
N ILE A 595 -10.21 9.33 11.12
CA ILE A 595 -10.49 8.00 11.68
C ILE A 595 -9.17 7.35 12.08
N TYR A 596 -9.23 6.21 12.76
CA TYR A 596 -8.02 5.53 13.22
C TYR A 596 -7.04 5.23 12.07
N ASP A 597 -7.56 4.82 10.91
CA ASP A 597 -6.71 4.54 9.73
C ASP A 597 -5.95 5.77 9.23
N SER A 598 -6.43 7.00 9.51
CA SER A 598 -5.70 8.24 9.21
C SER A 598 -4.36 8.31 9.95
N LEU A 599 -4.25 7.71 11.14
CA LEU A 599 -3.00 7.67 11.90
C LEU A 599 -1.89 6.94 11.15
N ARG A 600 -2.23 5.93 10.32
CA ARG A 600 -1.22 5.20 9.53
C ARG A 600 -0.58 6.09 8.46
N ILE A 601 -1.40 6.91 7.79
CA ILE A 601 -0.93 7.87 6.80
C ILE A 601 -0.10 8.96 7.47
N ILE A 602 -0.61 9.52 8.58
CA ILE A 602 0.10 10.54 9.36
C ILE A 602 1.45 10.02 9.85
N ALA A 603 1.51 8.83 10.45
CA ALA A 603 2.75 8.30 11.01
C ALA A 603 3.80 8.00 9.94
N ASP A 604 3.37 7.58 8.75
CA ASP A 604 4.26 7.38 7.62
C ASP A 604 4.87 8.72 7.15
N GLU A 605 4.05 9.75 6.98
CA GLU A 605 4.54 11.08 6.59
C GLU A 605 5.32 11.80 7.69
N ILE A 606 5.00 11.60 8.97
CA ILE A 606 5.82 12.08 10.08
C ILE A 606 7.26 11.60 9.87
N TRP A 607 7.45 10.30 9.63
CA TRP A 607 8.80 9.79 9.39
C TRP A 607 9.44 10.52 8.21
N ASN A 608 8.75 10.62 7.07
CA ASN A 608 9.28 11.24 5.86
C ASN A 608 9.67 12.73 6.05
N PHE A 609 8.96 13.49 6.87
CA PHE A 609 9.30 14.88 7.17
C PHE A 609 10.28 15.10 8.34
N VAL A 610 10.51 14.11 9.19
CA VAL A 610 11.53 14.20 10.26
C VAL A 610 12.92 14.17 9.61
N ASP A 611 13.53 15.35 9.46
CA ASP A 611 14.80 15.57 8.74
C ASP A 611 15.86 16.31 9.58
N GLY A 612 15.55 16.66 10.83
CA GLY A 612 16.42 17.46 11.68
C GLY A 612 16.43 18.96 11.37
N GLN A 613 15.51 19.45 10.54
CA GLN A 613 15.36 20.87 10.19
C GLN A 613 13.96 21.39 10.50
N ARG A 614 12.93 20.59 10.22
CA ARG A 614 11.53 20.98 10.43
C ARG A 614 11.15 20.85 11.90
N THR A 615 10.46 21.86 12.39
CA THR A 615 9.77 21.82 13.69
C THR A 615 8.55 20.92 13.62
N ILE A 616 8.07 20.45 14.78
CA ILE A 616 6.83 19.66 14.88
C ILE A 616 5.63 20.41 14.28
N ASN A 617 5.59 21.73 14.44
CA ASN A 617 4.55 22.58 13.84
C ASN A 617 4.58 22.50 12.32
N GLU A 618 5.75 22.67 11.71
CA GLU A 618 5.90 22.58 10.25
C GLU A 618 5.52 21.19 9.73
N ILE A 619 5.92 20.12 10.42
CA ILE A 619 5.54 18.74 10.07
C ILE A 619 4.01 18.58 10.09
N ALA A 620 3.35 19.03 11.16
CA ALA A 620 1.89 18.94 11.27
C ALA A 620 1.18 19.73 10.15
N TRP A 621 1.71 20.91 9.80
CA TRP A 621 1.13 21.76 8.77
C TRP A 621 1.31 21.21 7.36
N GLU A 622 2.49 20.66 7.03
CA GLU A 622 2.76 20.03 5.73
C GLU A 622 1.84 18.80 5.53
N ILE A 623 1.71 17.95 6.56
CA ILE A 623 0.79 16.79 6.51
C ILE A 623 -0.67 17.25 6.39
N GLY A 624 -1.11 18.20 7.22
CA GLY A 624 -2.48 18.71 7.17
C GLY A 624 -2.81 19.38 5.83
N ALA A 625 -1.83 20.00 5.17
CA ALA A 625 -2.00 20.60 3.85
C ALA A 625 -2.17 19.56 2.73
N GLU A 626 -1.37 18.48 2.76
CA GLU A 626 -1.45 17.40 1.77
C GLU A 626 -2.85 16.76 1.74
N PHE A 627 -3.39 16.46 2.92
CA PHE A 627 -4.62 15.67 3.06
C PHE A 627 -5.88 16.50 3.38
N ASP A 628 -5.76 17.84 3.46
CA ASP A 628 -6.85 18.77 3.77
C ASP A 628 -7.53 18.51 5.11
N PHE A 629 -6.76 18.29 6.20
CA PHE A 629 -7.32 18.23 7.55
C PHE A 629 -6.51 19.06 8.52
N ASP A 630 -7.15 19.47 9.61
CA ASP A 630 -6.50 20.30 10.61
C ASP A 630 -5.79 19.43 11.66
N LEU A 631 -4.52 19.14 11.38
CA LEU A 631 -3.66 18.33 12.24
C LEU A 631 -3.03 19.16 13.35
N GLU A 632 -3.34 18.84 14.61
CA GLU A 632 -2.74 19.56 15.74
C GLU A 632 -1.31 19.08 16.02
N PRO A 633 -0.33 19.99 16.19
CA PRO A 633 1.06 19.63 16.49
C PRO A 633 1.24 18.77 17.75
N ARG A 634 0.31 18.84 18.71
CA ARG A 634 0.37 18.02 19.93
C ARG A 634 0.23 16.52 19.65
N HIS A 635 -0.60 16.13 18.68
CA HIS A 635 -0.76 14.72 18.31
C HIS A 635 0.47 14.21 17.58
N VAL A 636 1.06 15.04 16.71
CA VAL A 636 2.34 14.74 16.04
C VAL A 636 3.47 14.58 17.07
N LEU A 637 3.57 15.48 18.05
CA LEU A 637 4.53 15.36 19.15
C LEU A 637 4.36 14.04 19.91
N GLU A 638 3.14 13.63 20.20
CA GLU A 638 2.87 12.39 20.93
C GLU A 638 3.32 11.15 20.14
N LEU A 639 3.01 11.09 18.85
CA LEU A 639 3.49 10.02 17.97
C LEU A 639 5.02 10.00 17.88
N ILE A 640 5.67 11.17 17.77
CA ILE A 640 7.13 11.26 17.73
C ILE A 640 7.77 10.83 19.07
N LYS A 641 7.15 11.12 20.22
CA LYS A 641 7.62 10.62 21.51
C LYS A 641 7.62 9.09 21.57
N GLY A 642 6.62 8.43 20.98
CA GLY A 642 6.63 6.98 20.79
C GLY A 642 7.87 6.52 20.01
N LEU A 643 8.22 7.22 18.93
CA LEU A 643 9.43 6.93 18.16
C LEU A 643 10.72 7.20 18.94
N GLU A 644 10.74 8.23 19.79
CA GLU A 644 11.86 8.54 20.69
C GLU A 644 12.07 7.46 21.76
N ASP A 645 10.99 6.94 22.35
CA ASP A 645 11.03 5.83 23.31
C ASP A 645 11.60 4.54 22.69
N GLN A 646 11.43 4.36 21.38
CA GLN A 646 12.05 3.27 20.61
C GLN A 646 13.50 3.56 20.18
N GLY A 647 14.01 4.76 20.46
CA GLY A 647 15.34 5.22 20.03
C GLY A 647 15.45 5.52 18.54
N PHE A 648 14.33 5.69 17.83
CA PHE A 648 14.32 5.93 16.38
C PHE A 648 14.46 7.41 16.03
N VAL A 649 14.00 8.29 16.91
CA VAL A 649 14.04 9.75 16.76
C VAL A 649 14.62 10.38 18.03
N ARG A 650 15.20 11.57 17.90
CA ARG A 650 15.57 12.44 19.02
C ARG A 650 14.84 13.77 18.89
N LEU A 651 14.24 14.25 19.97
CA LEU A 651 13.70 15.61 20.08
C LEU A 651 14.78 16.58 20.57
N ASN A 652 15.06 17.64 19.80
CA ASN A 652 16.03 18.69 20.16
C ASN A 652 15.38 19.98 20.62
#